data_AF-A0A4Q4XG20-F1
#
_entry.id   AF-A0A4Q4XG20-F1
#
_cell.length_a   1.000
_cell.length_b   1.000
_cell.length_c   1.000
_cell.angle_alpha   90.00
_cell.angle_beta   90.00
_cell.angle_gamma   90.00
#
_symmetry.space_group_name_H-M   'P 1'
#
loop_
_entity.id
_entity.type
_entity.pdbx_description
1 polymer ?
#
loop_
_entity_poly.entity_id
_entity_poly.type
_entity_poly.pdbx_seq_one_letter_code
_entity_poly.pdbx_strand_id
1 'polypeptide(L)'
;MVAKDSPLLIDCPPSKRGAITSAHCTLDAAVIKLRMTAYMWQALTAEDLREKGLGRRSFRLDEEWGLDTTTMNSSYLQSDPKDTRMGSVAKVHIVRSEKTVAQLRDAQVAQRDHSGRKRYELQRYFEHALAEHGHPFVSAFRPVVAGLILDSHYSVEKGLILAHAAFGHHNPDGLSVGMYGSHTTYAWPRFLEEVPACLLDMTPTGDTVGNDNGLCTTMQGACSSGQWAVLQEVGGAFGAGPLFSEDIMEGGATRSWGQVFVSQNEIKQRVQWDLHDALRFLRQDHFRLPGDRALTRSQNESSVLVRCMVDENDEPLLEVTCRAGLARIRFVDDQGKAVWEFDFCRKATAELEDTEITAKFGPTVFHLTLQALQERLDRSIPWGLEALGMNGMADKVGNLWVLLADRPFVKVPGTSLVLSKRSVKSPALGNGGDRPYWRWAMLLVRKHQQGGGSRLTYANRIDIRVGATMDGAVVYYSDGSKCNCGVAHQTHYGGHQSQAKSLSEDETLKITKVSINVQRGSASLDGCQMTLSNGETWGAINSNDQQNSQHLEAGEDERIIGFYGQSDTRSGYTYEFGIITAPKTVTDSEEGLPRQIYDMPEFMNIDGGLGPEHQHHESDHDEDWDQDEDEDEDEDEDEDEGME
;
A
#
# COMPACT_ATOMS: atom_id res chain seq x y z
N MET A 1 1.60 -21.55 22.28
CA MET A 1 1.86 -21.08 23.65
C MET A 1 0.98 -21.84 24.64
N VAL A 2 1.55 -22.23 25.79
CA VAL A 2 0.85 -22.85 26.94
C VAL A 2 1.16 -22.05 28.21
N ALA A 3 0.21 -21.93 29.12
CA ALA A 3 0.43 -21.35 30.45
C ALA A 3 1.41 -22.19 31.28
N LYS A 4 2.05 -21.59 32.29
CA LYS A 4 3.00 -22.31 33.17
C LYS A 4 2.36 -23.47 33.93
N ASP A 5 1.10 -23.30 34.34
CA ASP A 5 0.25 -24.26 35.07
C ASP A 5 -0.82 -24.88 34.16
N SER A 6 -0.60 -24.86 32.84
CA SER A 6 -1.52 -25.45 31.87
C SER A 6 -1.77 -26.93 32.14
N PRO A 7 -3.02 -27.40 32.08
CA PRO A 7 -3.33 -28.83 32.09
C PRO A 7 -2.94 -29.53 30.78
N LEU A 8 -2.44 -28.78 29.79
CA LEU A 8 -2.08 -29.27 28.46
C LEU A 8 -3.27 -29.90 27.71
N LEU A 9 -4.43 -29.28 27.87
CA LEU A 9 -5.69 -29.68 27.23
C LEU A 9 -6.32 -28.50 26.48
N ILE A 10 -6.84 -28.77 25.28
CA ILE A 10 -7.69 -27.82 24.56
C ILE A 10 -9.14 -27.90 25.04
N ASP A 11 -9.89 -26.84 24.80
CA ASP A 11 -11.33 -26.85 25.00
C ASP A 11 -12.01 -27.86 24.07
N CYS A 12 -12.93 -28.65 24.61
CA CYS A 12 -13.49 -29.79 23.90
C CYS A 12 -14.88 -30.15 24.43
N PRO A 13 -15.88 -30.31 23.54
CA PRO A 13 -17.22 -30.68 23.97
C PRO A 13 -17.20 -32.09 24.60
N PRO A 14 -18.09 -32.40 25.56
CA PRO A 14 -18.12 -33.68 26.25
C PRO A 14 -18.15 -34.91 25.32
N SER A 15 -18.83 -34.81 24.18
CA SER A 15 -18.91 -35.86 23.16
C SER A 15 -17.54 -36.23 22.55
N LYS A 16 -16.53 -35.39 22.71
CA LYS A 16 -15.15 -35.59 22.23
C LYS A 16 -14.12 -35.75 23.38
N ARG A 17 -14.56 -35.87 24.65
CA ARG A 17 -13.70 -36.17 25.82
C ARG A 17 -13.58 -37.69 26.05
N GLY A 18 -12.38 -38.24 26.29
CA GLY A 18 -12.25 -39.59 26.90
C GLY A 18 -11.11 -40.52 26.43
N ALA A 19 -10.88 -41.57 27.24
CA ALA A 19 -9.62 -42.30 27.54
C ALA A 19 -9.24 -43.50 26.64
N ILE A 20 -9.67 -43.52 25.38
CA ILE A 20 -9.08 -44.40 24.37
C ILE A 20 -8.18 -43.51 23.51
N THR A 21 -7.17 -44.06 22.84
CA THR A 21 -6.11 -43.40 22.05
C THR A 21 -6.61 -42.45 20.93
N SER A 22 -7.88 -42.06 20.92
CA SER A 22 -8.57 -41.10 20.05
C SER A 22 -8.90 -39.74 20.70
N ALA A 23 -8.44 -39.44 21.92
CA ALA A 23 -8.78 -38.21 22.65
C ALA A 23 -8.47 -36.92 21.86
N HIS A 24 -9.50 -36.13 21.52
CA HIS A 24 -9.33 -34.90 20.73
C HIS A 24 -8.75 -33.72 21.53
N CYS A 25 -8.70 -33.83 22.85
CA CYS A 25 -8.40 -32.72 23.76
C CYS A 25 -6.93 -32.63 24.22
N THR A 26 -6.09 -33.63 23.95
CA THR A 26 -4.70 -33.66 24.43
C THR A 26 -3.80 -32.69 23.66
N LEU A 27 -2.67 -32.32 24.28
CA LEU A 27 -1.62 -31.55 23.60
C LEU A 27 -1.15 -32.23 22.30
N ASP A 28 -0.94 -33.53 22.36
CA ASP A 28 -0.58 -34.38 21.24
C ASP A 28 -1.56 -34.29 20.07
N ALA A 29 -2.87 -34.33 20.37
CA ALA A 29 -3.91 -34.11 19.37
C ALA A 29 -3.88 -32.69 18.81
N ALA A 30 -3.65 -31.67 19.65
CA ALA A 30 -3.55 -30.29 19.20
C ALA A 30 -2.35 -30.07 18.27
N VAL A 31 -1.20 -30.71 18.56
CA VAL A 31 0.02 -30.66 17.73
C VAL A 31 -0.25 -31.22 16.33
N ILE A 32 -0.80 -32.43 16.23
CA ILE A 32 -1.05 -33.06 14.93
C ILE A 32 -2.13 -32.31 14.13
N LYS A 33 -3.14 -31.75 14.81
CA LYS A 33 -4.18 -30.93 14.16
C LYS A 33 -3.61 -29.64 13.60
N LEU A 34 -2.82 -28.90 14.38
CA LEU A 34 -2.18 -27.68 13.89
C LEU A 34 -1.26 -27.99 12.70
N ARG A 35 -0.51 -29.09 12.77
CA ARG A 35 0.33 -29.56 11.66
C ARG A 35 -0.49 -29.85 10.41
N MET A 36 -1.56 -30.65 10.51
CA MET A 36 -2.40 -30.98 9.38
C MET A 36 -3.06 -29.73 8.78
N THR A 37 -3.57 -28.85 9.63
CA THR A 37 -4.13 -27.56 9.21
C THR A 37 -3.08 -26.69 8.49
N ALA A 38 -1.83 -26.66 8.95
CA ALA A 38 -0.76 -25.91 8.28
C ALA A 38 -0.48 -26.44 6.85
N TYR A 39 -0.54 -27.74 6.63
CA TYR A 39 -0.45 -28.32 5.29
C TYR A 39 -1.66 -27.97 4.41
N MET A 40 -2.86 -27.90 4.99
CA MET A 40 -4.05 -27.43 4.27
C MET A 40 -3.90 -25.96 3.85
N TRP A 41 -3.39 -25.10 4.73
CA TRP A 41 -3.06 -23.71 4.39
C TRP A 41 -2.04 -23.63 3.25
N GLN A 42 -0.99 -24.47 3.29
CA GLN A 42 0.00 -24.52 2.23
C GLN A 42 -0.61 -24.92 0.89
N ALA A 43 -1.47 -25.95 0.88
CA ALA A 43 -2.12 -26.46 -0.31
C ALA A 43 -3.06 -25.43 -0.95
N LEU A 44 -3.91 -24.76 -0.14
CA LEU A 44 -4.79 -23.69 -0.62
C LEU A 44 -3.97 -22.56 -1.23
N THR A 45 -2.98 -22.05 -0.50
CA THR A 45 -2.18 -20.90 -0.94
C THR A 45 -1.40 -21.23 -2.21
N ALA A 46 -0.85 -22.45 -2.32
CA ALA A 46 -0.15 -22.90 -3.51
C ALA A 46 -1.04 -23.01 -4.74
N GLU A 47 -2.27 -23.49 -4.56
CA GLU A 47 -3.24 -23.60 -5.64
C GLU A 47 -3.77 -22.23 -6.07
N ASP A 48 -4.05 -21.37 -5.11
CA ASP A 48 -4.51 -20.00 -5.37
C ASP A 48 -3.46 -19.18 -6.13
N LEU A 49 -2.19 -19.26 -5.73
CA LEU A 49 -1.10 -18.59 -6.45
C LEU A 49 -0.89 -19.18 -7.85
N ARG A 50 -1.06 -20.50 -8.03
CA ARG A 50 -1.02 -21.15 -9.34
C ARG A 50 -2.17 -20.67 -10.23
N GLU A 51 -3.38 -20.61 -9.70
CA GLU A 51 -4.55 -20.11 -10.42
C GLU A 51 -4.37 -18.65 -10.83
N LYS A 52 -3.62 -17.84 -10.07
CA LYS A 52 -3.24 -16.45 -10.42
C LYS A 52 -2.06 -16.33 -11.39
N GLY A 53 -1.48 -17.44 -11.88
CA GLY A 53 -0.32 -17.41 -12.76
C GLY A 53 1.02 -17.09 -12.08
N LEU A 54 1.06 -17.07 -10.74
CA LEU A 54 2.26 -16.76 -9.94
C LEU A 54 3.11 -18.00 -9.62
N GLY A 55 2.77 -19.14 -10.24
CA GLY A 55 3.37 -20.44 -9.97
C GLY A 55 2.81 -21.10 -8.70
N ARG A 56 3.06 -22.41 -8.56
CA ARG A 56 2.59 -23.19 -7.39
C ARG A 56 3.53 -22.97 -6.20
N ARG A 57 3.26 -21.92 -5.41
CA ARG A 57 4.13 -21.41 -4.34
C ARG A 57 3.35 -21.18 -3.06
N SER A 58 3.96 -21.45 -1.91
CA SER A 58 3.39 -21.18 -0.59
C SER A 58 4.50 -20.88 0.41
N PHE A 59 4.13 -20.40 1.60
CA PHE A 59 5.08 -20.20 2.68
C PHE A 59 5.70 -21.54 3.09
N ARG A 60 7.01 -21.54 3.36
CA ARG A 60 7.71 -22.71 3.90
C ARG A 60 7.47 -22.85 5.39
N LEU A 61 7.24 -24.09 5.83
CA LEU A 61 7.14 -24.44 7.24
C LEU A 61 8.53 -24.79 7.78
N ASP A 62 8.75 -24.57 9.07
CA ASP A 62 9.88 -25.16 9.79
C ASP A 62 9.65 -26.67 9.85
N GLU A 63 10.60 -27.46 9.34
CA GLU A 63 10.47 -28.91 9.22
C GLU A 63 11.51 -29.63 10.08
N GLU A 64 11.12 -30.77 10.62
CA GLU A 64 12.00 -31.68 11.33
C GLU A 64 11.84 -33.11 10.82
N TRP A 65 12.91 -33.90 10.92
CA TRP A 65 12.81 -35.34 10.71
C TRP A 65 12.14 -35.97 11.94
N GLY A 66 10.89 -36.37 11.80
CA GLY A 66 10.05 -36.78 12.91
C GLY A 66 9.10 -37.91 12.53
N LEU A 67 8.27 -38.27 13.51
CA LEU A 67 7.19 -39.22 13.30
C LEU A 67 6.19 -38.63 12.30
N ASP A 68 5.88 -39.38 11.24
CA ASP A 68 4.90 -38.98 10.26
C ASP A 68 3.48 -39.08 10.86
N THR A 69 2.83 -37.94 11.09
CA THR A 69 1.44 -37.90 11.57
C THR A 69 0.45 -37.49 10.50
N THR A 70 0.85 -37.50 9.22
CA THR A 70 0.02 -36.99 8.13
C THR A 70 -1.00 -38.01 7.63
N THR A 71 -0.76 -39.30 7.87
CA THR A 71 -1.69 -40.39 7.53
C THR A 71 -2.16 -41.12 8.77
N MET A 72 -3.36 -41.69 8.70
CA MET A 72 -3.92 -42.52 9.78
C MET A 72 -2.96 -43.66 10.17
N ASN A 73 -2.40 -44.35 9.17
CA ASN A 73 -1.51 -45.51 9.35
C ASN A 73 -0.15 -45.16 9.96
N SER A 74 0.33 -43.94 9.78
CA SER A 74 1.60 -43.48 10.36
C SER A 74 1.42 -42.83 11.73
N SER A 75 0.18 -42.48 12.09
CA SER A 75 -0.15 -41.89 13.40
C SER A 75 -0.05 -42.91 14.54
N TYR A 76 0.69 -42.58 15.59
CA TYR A 76 0.83 -43.40 16.81
C TYR A 76 -0.46 -43.54 17.62
N LEU A 77 -1.51 -42.77 17.29
CA LEU A 77 -2.81 -42.86 17.93
C LEU A 77 -3.52 -44.19 17.59
N GLN A 78 -3.11 -44.87 16.51
CA GLN A 78 -3.74 -46.11 16.02
C GLN A 78 -2.79 -47.18 15.45
N SER A 79 -1.49 -46.89 15.25
CA SER A 79 -0.55 -47.85 14.67
C SER A 79 0.20 -48.70 15.71
N ASP A 80 0.54 -49.94 15.33
CA ASP A 80 1.56 -50.74 16.03
C ASP A 80 2.90 -49.97 15.95
N PRO A 81 3.70 -49.85 17.03
CA PRO A 81 5.04 -49.25 16.99
C PRO A 81 5.93 -49.76 15.85
N LYS A 82 5.66 -50.96 15.31
CA LYS A 82 6.37 -51.54 14.16
C LYS A 82 6.03 -50.91 12.80
N ASP A 83 4.87 -50.27 12.67
CA ASP A 83 4.41 -49.60 11.44
C ASP A 83 4.65 -48.09 11.45
N THR A 84 5.32 -47.60 12.49
CA THR A 84 5.73 -46.20 12.64
C THR A 84 6.63 -45.76 11.47
N ARG A 85 6.20 -44.73 10.75
CA ARG A 85 6.96 -44.13 9.64
C ARG A 85 7.59 -42.81 10.08
N MET A 86 8.84 -42.61 9.71
CA MET A 86 9.55 -41.36 9.90
C MET A 86 9.60 -40.58 8.59
N GLY A 87 9.54 -39.25 8.67
CA GLY A 87 9.61 -38.37 7.51
C GLY A 87 9.89 -36.93 7.88
N SER A 88 10.02 -36.06 6.86
CA SER A 88 10.03 -34.61 7.08
C SER A 88 8.62 -34.17 7.45
N VAL A 89 8.43 -33.60 8.64
CA VAL A 89 7.15 -33.09 9.12
C VAL A 89 7.30 -31.67 9.64
N ALA A 90 6.23 -30.87 9.56
CA ALA A 90 6.25 -29.53 10.10
C ALA A 90 6.39 -29.59 11.63
N LYS A 91 7.38 -28.85 12.14
CA LYS A 91 7.71 -28.78 13.55
C LYS A 91 6.72 -27.88 14.28
N VAL A 92 6.20 -28.38 15.40
CA VAL A 92 5.32 -27.60 16.29
C VAL A 92 6.06 -27.33 17.59
N HIS A 93 6.35 -26.06 17.85
CA HIS A 93 7.07 -25.64 19.05
C HIS A 93 6.12 -25.43 20.21
N ILE A 94 6.36 -26.10 21.34
CA ILE A 94 5.60 -25.90 22.58
C ILE A 94 6.29 -24.83 23.44
N VAL A 95 5.78 -23.61 23.32
CA VAL A 95 6.30 -22.45 24.05
C VAL A 95 5.53 -22.26 25.36
N ARG A 96 6.23 -22.34 26.50
CA ARG A 96 5.65 -22.12 27.83
C ARG A 96 5.74 -20.65 28.20
N SER A 97 4.61 -20.07 28.61
CA SER A 97 4.51 -18.70 29.13
C SER A 97 4.76 -18.67 30.64
N GLU A 98 5.27 -17.55 31.16
CA GLU A 98 5.30 -17.27 32.60
C GLU A 98 3.90 -17.00 33.21
N LYS A 99 2.90 -16.74 32.36
CA LYS A 99 1.52 -16.49 32.78
C LYS A 99 0.81 -17.79 33.16
N THR A 100 -0.06 -17.70 34.16
CA THR A 100 -0.96 -18.78 34.57
C THR A 100 -2.19 -18.88 33.65
N VAL A 101 -2.88 -20.02 33.66
CA VAL A 101 -4.16 -20.22 33.00
C VAL A 101 -5.17 -19.15 33.43
N ALA A 102 -5.21 -18.84 34.73
CA ALA A 102 -6.10 -17.81 35.28
C ALA A 102 -5.81 -16.42 34.70
N GLN A 103 -4.53 -16.06 34.52
CA GLN A 103 -4.12 -14.78 33.92
C GLN A 103 -4.43 -14.73 32.42
N LEU A 104 -4.21 -15.82 31.67
CA LEU A 104 -4.55 -15.86 30.24
C LEU A 104 -6.07 -15.80 30.03
N ARG A 105 -6.85 -16.44 30.91
CA ARG A 105 -8.32 -16.48 30.85
C ARG A 105 -9.00 -15.31 31.57
N ASP A 106 -8.28 -14.25 31.92
CA ASP A 106 -8.89 -13.03 32.45
C ASP A 106 -9.78 -12.37 31.38
N ALA A 107 -11.03 -12.09 31.72
CA ALA A 107 -11.99 -11.46 30.82
C ALA A 107 -11.53 -10.06 30.35
N GLN A 108 -10.80 -9.33 31.20
CA GLN A 108 -10.28 -8.00 30.85
C GLN A 108 -9.25 -8.01 29.71
N VAL A 109 -8.63 -9.17 29.49
CA VAL A 109 -7.58 -9.41 28.50
C VAL A 109 -8.15 -10.11 27.26
N ALA A 110 -9.37 -10.66 27.34
CA ALA A 110 -10.04 -11.29 26.22
C ALA A 110 -10.39 -10.25 25.13
N GLN A 111 -9.97 -10.52 23.88
CA GLN A 111 -10.12 -9.56 22.78
C GLN A 111 -11.58 -9.18 22.50
N ARG A 112 -12.52 -10.11 22.73
CA ARG A 112 -13.95 -9.93 22.46
C ARG A 112 -14.76 -9.33 23.60
N ASP A 113 -14.14 -9.03 24.74
CA ASP A 113 -14.83 -8.28 25.78
C ASP A 113 -14.86 -6.78 25.42
N HIS A 114 -16.01 -6.31 24.91
CA HIS A 114 -16.23 -4.89 24.58
C HIS A 114 -16.17 -3.95 25.80
N SER A 115 -16.10 -4.48 27.02
CA SER A 115 -15.88 -3.72 28.26
C SER A 115 -14.45 -3.84 28.80
N GLY A 116 -13.64 -4.76 28.24
CA GLY A 116 -12.28 -5.04 28.69
C GLY A 116 -11.32 -3.89 28.42
N ARG A 117 -10.52 -3.52 29.43
CA ARG A 117 -9.55 -2.40 29.37
C ARG A 117 -8.15 -2.82 28.89
N LYS A 118 -7.89 -4.13 28.66
CA LYS A 118 -6.56 -4.70 28.39
C LYS A 118 -6.50 -5.63 27.17
N ARG A 119 -7.22 -5.30 26.10
CA ARG A 119 -7.44 -6.19 24.92
C ARG A 119 -6.18 -6.56 24.12
N TYR A 120 -5.09 -5.82 24.29
CA TYR A 120 -3.81 -6.08 23.63
C TYR A 120 -2.81 -6.85 24.50
N GLU A 121 -3.15 -7.14 25.75
CA GLU A 121 -2.22 -7.80 26.67
C GLU A 121 -1.99 -9.28 26.32
N LEU A 122 -2.97 -9.99 25.72
CA LEU A 122 -2.76 -11.37 25.24
C LEU A 122 -1.66 -11.45 24.17
N GLN A 123 -1.62 -10.47 23.26
CA GLN A 123 -0.57 -10.37 22.25
C GLN A 123 0.79 -10.20 22.91
N ARG A 124 0.91 -9.25 23.85
CA ARG A 124 2.16 -9.01 24.60
C ARG A 124 2.63 -10.24 25.35
N TYR A 125 1.72 -10.98 25.98
CA TYR A 125 2.08 -12.23 26.66
C TYR A 125 2.60 -13.28 25.69
N PHE A 126 2.03 -13.35 24.48
CA PHE A 126 2.45 -14.26 23.43
C PHE A 126 3.84 -13.92 22.90
N GLU A 127 4.07 -12.67 22.51
CA GLU A 127 5.36 -12.18 22.03
C GLU A 127 6.46 -12.30 23.09
N HIS A 128 6.14 -11.99 24.35
CA HIS A 128 7.07 -12.18 25.47
C HIS A 128 7.45 -13.65 25.66
N ALA A 129 6.48 -14.58 25.59
CA ALA A 129 6.76 -16.01 25.70
C ALA A 129 7.65 -16.52 24.55
N LEU A 130 7.48 -16.00 23.33
CA LEU A 130 8.36 -16.30 22.21
C LEU A 130 9.79 -15.76 22.43
N ALA A 131 9.91 -14.53 22.92
CA ALA A 131 11.21 -13.93 23.23
C ALA A 131 11.97 -14.72 24.30
N GLU A 132 11.31 -15.10 25.39
CA GLU A 132 11.90 -15.90 26.47
C GLU A 132 12.26 -17.33 26.02
N HIS A 133 11.52 -17.90 25.06
CA HIS A 133 11.87 -19.20 24.46
C HIS A 133 13.18 -19.13 23.67
N GLY A 134 13.53 -17.96 23.13
CA GLY A 134 14.71 -17.78 22.30
C GLY A 134 14.55 -18.43 20.92
N HIS A 135 15.60 -19.10 20.43
CA HIS A 135 15.59 -19.70 19.09
C HIS A 135 14.44 -20.73 18.92
N PRO A 136 13.74 -20.74 17.77
CA PRO A 136 13.99 -19.96 16.55
C PRO A 136 13.33 -18.57 16.52
N PHE A 137 12.71 -18.11 17.61
CA PHE A 137 11.86 -16.90 17.63
C PHE A 137 12.60 -15.58 17.89
N VAL A 138 13.93 -15.58 17.82
CA VAL A 138 14.74 -14.38 18.05
C VAL A 138 14.51 -13.38 16.90
N SER A 139 14.16 -12.13 17.22
CA SER A 139 13.75 -11.10 16.24
C SER A 139 14.78 -10.84 15.15
N ALA A 140 16.08 -11.02 15.42
CA ALA A 140 17.15 -10.86 14.44
C ALA A 140 17.02 -11.80 13.22
N PHE A 141 16.36 -12.95 13.37
CA PHE A 141 16.10 -13.87 12.25
C PHE A 141 14.79 -13.59 11.52
N ARG A 142 14.05 -12.54 11.92
CA ARG A 142 12.79 -12.10 11.34
C ARG A 142 11.77 -13.25 11.16
N PRO A 143 11.52 -14.06 12.22
CA PRO A 143 10.64 -15.20 12.11
C PRO A 143 9.19 -14.77 11.86
N VAL A 144 8.48 -15.55 11.05
CA VAL A 144 7.02 -15.45 10.89
C VAL A 144 6.40 -16.63 11.62
N VAL A 145 5.59 -16.35 12.65
CA VAL A 145 5.04 -17.36 13.55
C VAL A 145 3.54 -17.50 13.37
N ALA A 146 3.09 -18.71 13.03
CA ALA A 146 1.70 -19.12 13.16
C ALA A 146 1.51 -19.80 14.53
N GLY A 147 0.65 -19.23 15.38
CA GLY A 147 0.61 -19.56 16.81
C GLY A 147 -0.79 -19.87 17.33
N LEU A 148 -0.89 -20.88 18.20
CA LEU A 148 -2.09 -21.13 19.00
C LEU A 148 -1.86 -20.86 20.48
N ILE A 149 -2.84 -20.26 21.16
CA ILE A 149 -2.95 -20.31 22.62
C ILE A 149 -3.69 -21.59 22.99
N LEU A 150 -3.00 -22.56 23.58
CA LEU A 150 -3.61 -23.86 23.89
C LEU A 150 -4.73 -23.71 24.93
N ASP A 151 -4.54 -22.83 25.91
CA ASP A 151 -5.43 -22.69 27.05
C ASP A 151 -6.72 -21.88 26.78
N SER A 152 -7.05 -21.58 25.52
CA SER A 152 -8.34 -20.96 25.17
C SER A 152 -9.53 -21.81 25.66
N HIS A 153 -10.58 -21.17 26.18
CA HIS A 153 -11.73 -21.87 26.74
C HIS A 153 -12.98 -21.02 26.74
N TYR A 154 -14.11 -21.63 26.42
CA TYR A 154 -15.42 -20.99 26.51
C TYR A 154 -15.96 -21.02 27.94
N SER A 155 -16.19 -19.83 28.51
CA SER A 155 -16.88 -19.66 29.78
C SER A 155 -18.38 -19.54 29.54
N VAL A 156 -19.13 -20.60 29.84
CA VAL A 156 -20.61 -20.62 29.75
C VAL A 156 -21.22 -19.52 30.62
N GLU A 157 -20.71 -19.32 31.84
CA GLU A 157 -21.18 -18.29 32.78
C GLU A 157 -21.08 -16.88 32.20
N LYS A 158 -19.99 -16.59 31.48
CA LYS A 158 -19.73 -15.26 30.91
C LYS A 158 -20.20 -15.12 29.46
N GLY A 159 -20.61 -16.22 28.82
CA GLY A 159 -20.89 -16.25 27.38
C GLY A 159 -19.69 -15.82 26.52
N LEU A 160 -18.45 -16.05 26.99
CA LEU A 160 -17.24 -15.48 26.40
C LEU A 160 -16.15 -16.54 26.18
N ILE A 161 -15.45 -16.43 25.04
CA ILE A 161 -14.26 -17.24 24.76
C ILE A 161 -13.05 -16.54 25.38
N LEU A 162 -12.49 -17.15 26.41
CA LEU A 162 -11.36 -16.65 27.19
C LEU A 162 -10.03 -17.14 26.59
N ALA A 163 -8.94 -16.42 26.87
CA ALA A 163 -7.61 -16.67 26.31
C ALA A 163 -7.61 -16.84 24.78
N HIS A 164 -8.48 -16.10 24.10
CA HIS A 164 -8.61 -16.06 22.65
C HIS A 164 -8.35 -14.64 22.15
N ALA A 165 -7.47 -14.55 21.14
CA ALA A 165 -7.29 -13.39 20.30
C ALA A 165 -7.06 -13.90 18.87
N ALA A 166 -7.69 -13.28 17.89
CA ALA A 166 -7.39 -13.41 16.48
C ALA A 166 -6.60 -12.15 16.08
N PHE A 167 -5.30 -12.33 15.84
CA PHE A 167 -4.39 -11.21 15.63
C PHE A 167 -3.23 -11.57 14.72
N GLY A 168 -3.06 -10.79 13.65
CA GLY A 168 -1.98 -10.85 12.69
C GLY A 168 -1.21 -9.54 12.65
N HIS A 169 0.11 -9.61 12.81
CA HIS A 169 1.00 -8.47 12.77
C HIS A 169 2.27 -8.78 11.99
N HIS A 170 2.53 -7.94 10.99
CA HIS A 170 3.74 -7.95 10.20
C HIS A 170 4.75 -6.94 10.76
N ASN A 171 5.94 -7.44 11.09
CA ASN A 171 7.10 -6.63 11.43
C ASN A 171 8.26 -6.99 10.49
N PRO A 172 8.57 -6.18 9.46
CA PRO A 172 9.60 -6.49 8.47
C PRO A 172 11.03 -6.52 9.06
N ASP A 173 11.23 -5.87 10.21
CA ASP A 173 12.53 -5.77 10.87
C ASP A 173 12.65 -6.68 12.11
N GLY A 174 11.64 -7.51 12.38
CA GLY A 174 11.60 -8.33 13.58
C GLY A 174 10.62 -9.50 13.52
N LEU A 175 10.03 -9.82 14.68
CA LEU A 175 9.11 -10.94 14.84
C LEU A 175 7.73 -10.59 14.24
N SER A 176 7.27 -11.38 13.28
CA SER A 176 5.90 -11.31 12.76
C SER A 176 5.06 -12.45 13.33
N VAL A 177 3.81 -12.18 13.72
CA VAL A 177 2.96 -13.14 14.45
C VAL A 177 1.55 -13.15 13.88
N GLY A 178 1.04 -14.35 13.58
CA GLY A 178 -0.37 -14.66 13.44
C GLY A 178 -0.78 -15.59 14.57
N MET A 179 -1.60 -15.11 15.51
CA MET A 179 -2.02 -15.87 16.69
C MET A 179 -3.53 -16.07 16.75
N TYR A 180 -3.93 -17.24 17.25
CA TYR A 180 -5.32 -17.62 17.41
C TYR A 180 -5.55 -18.45 18.68
N GLY A 181 -6.78 -18.50 19.18
CA GLY A 181 -7.15 -19.36 20.32
C GLY A 181 -7.44 -20.80 19.90
N SER A 182 -7.12 -21.79 20.73
CA SER A 182 -7.34 -23.21 20.39
C SER A 182 -8.81 -23.66 20.43
N HIS A 183 -9.77 -22.79 20.75
CA HIS A 183 -11.14 -23.14 21.12
C HIS A 183 -11.94 -23.86 20.03
N THR A 184 -11.57 -23.77 18.75
CA THR A 184 -12.21 -24.49 17.63
C THR A 184 -11.47 -25.77 17.23
N THR A 185 -10.26 -25.98 17.75
CA THR A 185 -9.35 -27.06 17.31
C THR A 185 -9.88 -28.46 17.64
N TYR A 186 -10.86 -28.60 18.53
CA TYR A 186 -11.53 -29.89 18.75
C TYR A 186 -12.17 -30.47 17.47
N ALA A 187 -12.50 -29.62 16.49
CA ALA A 187 -13.14 -30.00 15.23
C ALA A 187 -12.15 -30.23 14.07
N TRP A 188 -10.86 -29.93 14.26
CA TRP A 188 -9.86 -30.00 13.18
C TRP A 188 -9.42 -31.45 12.91
N PRO A 189 -9.04 -31.76 11.65
CA PRO A 189 -8.56 -33.08 11.27
C PRO A 189 -7.17 -33.32 11.86
N ARG A 190 -6.89 -34.57 12.27
CA ARG A 190 -5.58 -34.97 12.80
C ARG A 190 -4.60 -35.42 11.72
N PHE A 191 -5.14 -35.96 10.63
CA PHE A 191 -4.44 -36.55 9.49
C PHE A 191 -5.30 -36.38 8.23
N LEU A 192 -4.73 -36.67 7.06
CA LEU A 192 -5.32 -36.37 5.76
C LEU A 192 -6.69 -37.05 5.55
N GLU A 193 -6.83 -38.32 5.96
CA GLU A 193 -8.05 -39.10 5.77
C GLU A 193 -9.24 -38.54 6.59
N GLU A 194 -8.98 -37.76 7.63
CA GLU A 194 -10.01 -37.08 8.44
C GLU A 194 -10.51 -35.78 7.82
N VAL A 195 -9.81 -35.21 6.83
CA VAL A 195 -10.16 -33.90 6.25
C VAL A 195 -11.61 -33.87 5.74
N PRO A 196 -12.09 -34.83 4.91
CA PRO A 196 -13.48 -34.82 4.46
C PRO A 196 -14.48 -35.02 5.61
N ALA A 197 -14.17 -35.89 6.57
CA ALA A 197 -15.03 -36.15 7.70
C ALA A 197 -15.24 -34.89 8.55
N CYS A 198 -14.18 -34.13 8.83
CA CYS A 198 -14.27 -32.89 9.59
C CYS A 198 -14.98 -31.77 8.82
N LEU A 199 -14.75 -31.65 7.50
CA LEU A 199 -15.32 -30.59 6.66
C LEU A 199 -16.77 -30.87 6.20
N LEU A 200 -17.32 -32.04 6.53
CA LEU A 200 -18.71 -32.42 6.23
C LEU A 200 -19.53 -32.75 7.49
N ASP A 201 -18.94 -32.69 8.68
CA ASP A 201 -19.59 -33.05 9.94
C ASP A 201 -20.62 -32.00 10.39
N MET A 202 -21.89 -32.25 10.08
CA MET A 202 -23.00 -31.38 10.46
C MET A 202 -23.50 -31.59 11.90
N THR A 203 -22.81 -32.43 12.71
CA THR A 203 -23.18 -32.66 14.11
C THR A 203 -23.13 -31.33 14.89
N PRO A 204 -24.17 -31.02 15.70
CA PRO A 204 -24.14 -29.85 16.57
C PRO A 204 -22.97 -29.86 17.55
N THR A 205 -22.34 -28.71 17.78
CA THR A 205 -21.23 -28.56 18.73
C THR A 205 -21.69 -28.59 20.19
N GLY A 206 -22.95 -28.23 20.44
CA GLY A 206 -23.54 -28.11 21.77
C GLY A 206 -23.30 -26.72 22.38
N ASP A 207 -23.67 -26.58 23.65
CA ASP A 207 -23.63 -25.32 24.43
C ASP A 207 -22.41 -25.20 25.35
N THR A 208 -21.57 -26.24 25.39
CA THR A 208 -20.38 -26.32 26.24
C THR A 208 -19.11 -25.74 25.62
N VAL A 209 -19.18 -25.28 24.36
CA VAL A 209 -18.09 -24.67 23.61
C VAL A 209 -18.57 -23.38 22.94
N GLY A 210 -17.63 -22.48 22.61
CA GLY A 210 -17.96 -21.15 22.13
C GLY A 210 -18.50 -21.15 20.70
N ASN A 211 -19.66 -20.52 20.48
CA ASN A 211 -20.17 -20.26 19.15
C ASN A 211 -19.57 -18.97 18.58
N ASP A 212 -18.30 -19.05 18.17
CA ASP A 212 -17.54 -17.93 17.64
C ASP A 212 -18.27 -17.26 16.45
N ASN A 213 -18.72 -16.00 16.65
CA ASN A 213 -19.45 -15.20 15.66
C ASN A 213 -20.67 -15.89 15.04
N GLY A 214 -21.28 -16.86 15.72
CA GLY A 214 -22.39 -17.63 15.17
C GLY A 214 -22.00 -18.69 14.14
N LEU A 215 -20.70 -18.86 13.86
CA LEU A 215 -20.18 -19.71 12.78
C LEU A 215 -19.83 -21.14 13.25
N CYS A 216 -19.88 -21.42 14.55
CA CYS A 216 -19.45 -22.68 15.16
C CYS A 216 -20.63 -23.51 15.70
N THR A 217 -21.81 -23.44 15.07
CA THR A 217 -23.00 -24.21 15.47
C THR A 217 -22.90 -25.70 15.11
N THR A 218 -22.09 -26.06 14.11
CA THR A 218 -21.79 -27.44 13.70
C THR A 218 -20.29 -27.72 13.80
N MET A 219 -19.89 -28.99 13.87
CA MET A 219 -18.48 -29.40 13.87
C MET A 219 -17.77 -28.90 12.61
N GLN A 220 -18.42 -28.99 11.45
CA GLN A 220 -17.97 -28.42 10.19
C GLN A 220 -17.77 -26.91 10.28
N GLY A 221 -18.71 -26.19 10.88
CA GLY A 221 -18.62 -24.76 11.12
C GLY A 221 -17.41 -24.38 11.96
N ALA A 222 -17.20 -25.07 13.08
CA ALA A 222 -16.03 -24.87 13.94
C ALA A 222 -14.71 -25.22 13.23
N CYS A 223 -14.70 -26.28 12.42
CA CYS A 223 -13.55 -26.68 11.62
C CYS A 223 -13.18 -25.61 10.59
N SER A 224 -14.11 -25.25 9.70
CA SER A 224 -13.86 -24.29 8.63
C SER A 224 -13.53 -22.89 9.13
N SER A 225 -14.36 -22.36 10.04
CA SER A 225 -14.17 -20.99 10.55
C SER A 225 -12.86 -20.85 11.32
N GLY A 226 -12.51 -21.84 12.16
CA GLY A 226 -11.27 -21.85 12.91
C GLY A 226 -10.04 -21.86 12.00
N GLN A 227 -9.99 -22.78 11.03
CA GLN A 227 -8.83 -22.89 10.13
C GLN A 227 -8.69 -21.67 9.22
N TRP A 228 -9.80 -21.14 8.70
CA TRP A 228 -9.82 -19.93 7.88
C TRP A 228 -9.38 -18.69 8.68
N ALA A 229 -9.92 -18.50 9.88
CA ALA A 229 -9.57 -17.36 10.71
C ALA A 229 -8.09 -17.35 11.06
N VAL A 230 -7.51 -18.51 11.38
CA VAL A 230 -6.06 -18.59 11.64
C VAL A 230 -5.26 -18.27 10.37
N LEU A 231 -5.69 -18.75 9.20
CA LEU A 231 -5.01 -18.42 7.95
C LEU A 231 -5.03 -16.91 7.67
N GLN A 232 -6.13 -16.22 8.00
CA GLN A 232 -6.21 -14.77 7.90
C GLN A 232 -5.16 -14.08 8.78
N GLU A 233 -4.98 -14.53 10.02
CA GLU A 233 -3.96 -13.97 10.91
C GLU A 233 -2.53 -14.31 10.44
N VAL A 234 -2.32 -15.49 9.85
CA VAL A 234 -1.05 -15.85 9.20
C VAL A 234 -0.77 -14.95 7.99
N GLY A 235 -1.80 -14.63 7.20
CA GLY A 235 -1.71 -13.62 6.14
C GLY A 235 -1.31 -12.25 6.68
N GLY A 236 -1.93 -11.82 7.78
CA GLY A 236 -1.56 -10.60 8.50
C GLY A 236 -0.10 -10.59 8.96
N ALA A 237 0.44 -11.73 9.38
CA ALA A 237 1.87 -11.88 9.72
C ALA A 237 2.81 -11.71 8.51
N PHE A 238 2.33 -12.01 7.29
CA PHE A 238 3.02 -11.74 6.03
C PHE A 238 2.71 -10.35 5.45
N GLY A 239 1.93 -9.53 6.16
CA GLY A 239 1.57 -8.16 5.77
C GLY A 239 0.41 -8.08 4.79
N ALA A 240 -0.37 -9.15 4.60
CA ALA A 240 -1.57 -9.13 3.78
C ALA A 240 -2.74 -8.45 4.50
N GLY A 241 -3.70 -7.97 3.70
CA GLY A 241 -5.03 -7.58 4.19
C GLY A 241 -5.89 -8.80 4.56
N PRO A 242 -7.15 -8.56 4.96
CA PRO A 242 -8.11 -9.64 5.20
C PRO A 242 -8.25 -10.56 3.97
N LEU A 243 -8.35 -11.87 4.19
CA LEU A 243 -8.68 -12.83 3.14
C LEU A 243 -10.01 -12.44 2.48
N PHE A 244 -10.02 -12.30 1.16
CA PHE A 244 -11.22 -11.93 0.44
C PHE A 244 -12.17 -13.12 0.32
N SER A 245 -13.40 -12.89 0.77
CA SER A 245 -14.59 -13.65 0.40
C SER A 245 -15.72 -12.63 0.36
N GLU A 246 -16.34 -12.47 -0.81
CA GLU A 246 -17.63 -11.78 -0.86
C GLU A 246 -18.61 -12.58 0.04
N ASP A 247 -19.38 -11.90 0.90
CA ASP A 247 -20.38 -12.46 1.84
C ASP A 247 -19.89 -13.16 3.13
N ILE A 248 -18.81 -12.68 3.77
CA ILE A 248 -18.42 -13.13 5.13
C ILE A 248 -19.49 -12.81 6.19
N MET A 249 -20.31 -11.77 5.97
CA MET A 249 -21.27 -11.29 6.98
C MET A 249 -22.52 -12.17 7.15
N GLU A 250 -22.75 -13.17 6.29
CA GLU A 250 -23.91 -14.09 6.37
C GLU A 250 -23.50 -15.59 6.38
N GLY A 251 -22.32 -15.92 6.93
CA GLY A 251 -21.90 -17.33 7.11
C GLY A 251 -21.29 -18.01 5.88
N GLY A 252 -20.91 -17.24 4.85
CA GLY A 252 -20.28 -17.72 3.61
C GLY A 252 -18.89 -18.35 3.80
N ALA A 253 -18.09 -17.86 4.77
CA ALA A 253 -16.72 -18.30 5.02
C ALA A 253 -16.57 -19.81 5.33
N THR A 254 -17.56 -20.37 6.03
CA THR A 254 -17.57 -21.78 6.42
C THR A 254 -17.70 -22.73 5.22
N ARG A 255 -18.49 -22.33 4.22
CA ARG A 255 -18.72 -23.12 2.99
C ARG A 255 -17.57 -22.94 2.02
N SER A 256 -17.08 -21.71 1.85
CA SER A 256 -16.00 -21.40 0.92
C SER A 256 -14.68 -22.08 1.31
N TRP A 257 -14.37 -22.23 2.61
CA TRP A 257 -13.20 -23.00 3.07
C TRP A 257 -13.30 -24.49 2.75
N GLY A 258 -14.41 -25.14 3.12
CA GLY A 258 -14.57 -26.59 2.94
C GLY A 258 -14.53 -27.02 1.46
N GLN A 259 -15.02 -26.16 0.57
CA GLN A 259 -15.07 -26.39 -0.87
C GLN A 259 -13.71 -26.42 -1.56
N VAL A 260 -12.65 -25.89 -0.91
CA VAL A 260 -11.28 -25.98 -1.45
C VAL A 260 -10.79 -27.43 -1.44
N PHE A 261 -11.21 -28.23 -0.45
CA PHE A 261 -10.69 -29.57 -0.22
C PHE A 261 -11.70 -30.69 -0.54
N VAL A 262 -12.99 -30.37 -0.53
CA VAL A 262 -14.07 -31.35 -0.71
C VAL A 262 -15.12 -30.81 -1.67
N SER A 263 -15.52 -31.61 -2.65
CA SER A 263 -16.59 -31.24 -3.58
C SER A 263 -17.92 -31.08 -2.83
N GLN A 264 -18.50 -29.88 -2.88
CA GLN A 264 -19.86 -29.57 -2.42
C GLN A 264 -20.62 -28.92 -3.58
N ASN A 265 -21.97 -28.94 -3.57
CA ASN A 265 -22.82 -28.49 -4.69
C ASN A 265 -22.44 -27.11 -5.26
N GLU A 266 -22.68 -26.92 -6.56
CA GLU A 266 -22.20 -25.80 -7.40
C GLU A 266 -22.62 -24.40 -6.92
N ILE A 267 -21.65 -23.57 -6.49
CA ILE A 267 -21.74 -22.08 -6.38
C ILE A 267 -20.36 -21.44 -6.72
N LYS A 268 -20.40 -20.18 -7.16
CA LYS A 268 -19.40 -19.39 -7.90
C LYS A 268 -18.18 -18.83 -7.12
N GLN A 269 -18.07 -18.96 -5.79
CA GLN A 269 -17.12 -18.17 -4.98
C GLN A 269 -16.28 -19.05 -4.04
N ARG A 270 -14.94 -18.85 -4.06
CA ARG A 270 -13.94 -19.60 -3.27
C ARG A 270 -13.11 -18.66 -2.39
N VAL A 271 -12.60 -19.17 -1.27
CA VAL A 271 -11.58 -18.46 -0.47
C VAL A 271 -10.31 -18.31 -1.30
N GLN A 272 -9.82 -17.08 -1.43
CA GLN A 272 -8.59 -16.77 -2.15
C GLN A 272 -7.91 -15.53 -1.56
N TRP A 273 -6.60 -15.41 -1.77
CA TRP A 273 -5.88 -14.16 -1.50
C TRP A 273 -6.23 -13.11 -2.57
N ASP A 274 -6.13 -11.82 -2.27
CA ASP A 274 -6.12 -10.84 -3.35
C ASP A 274 -4.82 -10.94 -4.16
N LEU A 275 -4.86 -10.55 -5.43
CA LEU A 275 -3.66 -10.53 -6.27
C LEU A 275 -2.57 -9.62 -5.69
N HIS A 276 -2.93 -8.46 -5.13
CA HIS A 276 -1.99 -7.55 -4.48
C HIS A 276 -1.30 -8.22 -3.28
N ASP A 277 -2.04 -8.93 -2.43
CA ASP A 277 -1.49 -9.68 -1.30
C ASP A 277 -0.63 -10.86 -1.76
N ALA A 278 -1.05 -11.58 -2.81
CA ALA A 278 -0.28 -12.65 -3.40
C ALA A 278 1.08 -12.15 -3.94
N LEU A 279 1.12 -11.00 -4.63
CA LEU A 279 2.36 -10.35 -5.08
C LEU A 279 3.25 -9.93 -3.91
N ARG A 280 2.65 -9.42 -2.82
CA ARG A 280 3.37 -9.11 -1.57
C ARG A 280 4.02 -10.37 -0.99
N PHE A 281 3.34 -11.52 -1.00
CA PHE A 281 3.91 -12.79 -0.55
C PHE A 281 5.13 -13.20 -1.37
N LEU A 282 5.14 -13.02 -2.69
CA LEU A 282 6.28 -13.40 -3.54
C LEU A 282 7.58 -12.66 -3.19
N ARG A 283 7.47 -11.49 -2.54
CA ARG A 283 8.62 -10.72 -2.05
C ARG A 283 9.23 -11.30 -0.79
N GLN A 284 8.49 -12.11 -0.05
CA GLN A 284 8.95 -12.75 1.18
C GLN A 284 9.79 -13.98 0.84
N ASP A 285 10.91 -14.17 1.55
CA ASP A 285 11.78 -15.33 1.35
C ASP A 285 11.06 -16.66 1.56
N HIS A 286 10.04 -16.66 2.42
CA HIS A 286 9.19 -17.80 2.73
C HIS A 286 8.47 -18.38 1.51
N PHE A 287 8.22 -17.59 0.46
CA PHE A 287 7.52 -18.04 -0.76
C PHE A 287 8.47 -18.34 -1.93
N ARG A 288 9.78 -18.06 -1.79
CA ARG A 288 10.76 -18.23 -2.86
C ARG A 288 10.93 -19.69 -3.27
N LEU A 289 11.04 -19.92 -4.58
CA LEU A 289 11.45 -21.17 -5.20
C LEU A 289 12.93 -21.11 -5.62
N PRO A 290 13.59 -22.27 -5.75
CA PRO A 290 14.92 -22.32 -6.38
C PRO A 290 14.89 -21.69 -7.77
N GLY A 291 15.75 -20.70 -8.01
CA GLY A 291 15.86 -20.00 -9.29
C GLY A 291 15.09 -18.67 -9.37
N ASP A 292 14.26 -18.35 -8.38
CA ASP A 292 13.62 -17.03 -8.31
C ASP A 292 14.67 -15.93 -8.20
N ARG A 293 14.48 -14.87 -9.00
CA ARG A 293 15.31 -13.68 -8.94
C ARG A 293 14.64 -12.65 -8.05
N ALA A 294 15.37 -12.15 -7.06
CA ALA A 294 14.92 -11.00 -6.31
C ALA A 294 14.78 -9.80 -7.25
N LEU A 295 13.71 -9.03 -7.08
CA LEU A 295 13.59 -7.72 -7.71
C LEU A 295 14.77 -6.84 -7.29
N THR A 296 15.34 -6.11 -8.25
CA THR A 296 16.34 -5.09 -7.95
C THR A 296 15.72 -3.98 -7.09
N ARG A 297 16.56 -3.20 -6.38
CA ARG A 297 16.07 -2.08 -5.56
C ARG A 297 15.18 -1.13 -6.35
N SER A 298 15.60 -0.76 -7.56
CA SER A 298 14.83 0.10 -8.46
C SER A 298 13.48 -0.50 -8.88
N GLN A 299 13.38 -1.83 -9.05
CA GLN A 299 12.10 -2.49 -9.33
C GLN A 299 11.21 -2.57 -8.09
N ASN A 300 11.77 -2.75 -6.89
CA ASN A 300 10.98 -2.75 -5.67
C ASN A 300 10.38 -1.38 -5.37
N GLU A 301 11.12 -0.31 -5.68
CA GLU A 301 10.73 1.08 -5.40
C GLU A 301 9.95 1.73 -6.56
N SER A 302 9.84 1.09 -7.74
CA SER A 302 9.15 1.69 -8.89
C SER A 302 7.64 1.75 -8.72
N SER A 303 7.07 2.94 -8.82
CA SER A 303 5.62 3.14 -8.88
C SER A 303 5.04 2.68 -10.24
N VAL A 304 3.75 2.36 -10.25
CA VAL A 304 2.99 2.26 -11.50
C VAL A 304 2.68 3.67 -11.98
N LEU A 305 2.79 3.90 -13.28
CA LEU A 305 2.58 5.21 -13.89
C LEU A 305 1.51 5.10 -14.96
N VAL A 306 0.41 5.86 -14.83
CA VAL A 306 -0.66 5.95 -15.82
C VAL A 306 -0.65 7.33 -16.48
N ARG A 307 -0.59 7.38 -17.82
CA ARG A 307 -0.34 8.62 -18.59
C ARG A 307 -1.12 8.68 -19.90
N CYS A 308 -1.31 9.89 -20.39
CA CYS A 308 -1.72 10.17 -21.77
C CYS A 308 -0.50 10.62 -22.57
N MET A 309 -0.20 9.90 -23.65
CA MET A 309 0.85 10.15 -24.62
C MET A 309 0.22 10.41 -26.00
N VAL A 310 1.05 10.58 -27.04
CA VAL A 310 0.59 10.57 -28.44
C VAL A 310 1.19 9.39 -29.18
N ASP A 311 0.43 8.87 -30.13
CA ASP A 311 0.95 7.91 -31.09
C ASP A 311 1.69 8.61 -32.26
N GLU A 312 2.10 7.81 -33.25
CA GLU A 312 2.81 8.30 -34.44
C GLU A 312 1.98 9.27 -35.30
N ASN A 313 0.65 9.32 -35.10
CA ASN A 313 -0.30 10.16 -35.83
C ASN A 313 -0.75 11.39 -35.02
N ASP A 314 -0.09 11.70 -33.90
CA ASP A 314 -0.47 12.75 -32.96
C ASP A 314 -1.84 12.54 -32.28
N GLU A 315 -2.34 11.30 -32.24
CA GLU A 315 -3.59 10.95 -31.55
C GLU A 315 -3.32 10.50 -30.10
N PRO A 316 -4.22 10.80 -29.14
CA PRO A 316 -4.05 10.41 -27.73
C PRO A 316 -3.92 8.90 -27.53
N LEU A 317 -2.95 8.51 -26.71
CA LEU A 317 -2.61 7.14 -26.35
C LEU A 317 -2.56 6.99 -24.83
N LEU A 318 -3.28 6.04 -24.27
CA LEU A 318 -3.12 5.65 -22.87
C LEU A 318 -1.84 4.81 -22.73
N GLU A 319 -0.94 5.22 -21.83
CA GLU A 319 0.24 4.47 -21.45
C GLU A 319 0.17 4.10 -19.96
N VAL A 320 0.43 2.84 -19.65
CA VAL A 320 0.64 2.36 -18.28
C VAL A 320 1.99 1.67 -18.20
N THR A 321 2.85 2.06 -17.26
CA THR A 321 4.18 1.48 -17.10
C THR A 321 4.52 1.09 -15.66
N CYS A 322 5.33 0.06 -15.50
CA CYS A 322 5.95 -0.32 -14.22
C CYS A 322 7.22 -1.13 -14.45
N ARG A 323 8.35 -0.70 -13.86
CA ARG A 323 9.66 -1.37 -14.04
C ARG A 323 9.71 -2.78 -13.46
N ALA A 324 8.95 -3.02 -12.38
CA ALA A 324 8.79 -4.36 -11.82
C ALA A 324 8.06 -5.32 -12.77
N GLY A 325 7.37 -4.78 -13.77
CA GLY A 325 6.43 -5.46 -14.64
C GLY A 325 4.99 -5.13 -14.24
N LEU A 326 4.06 -5.23 -15.18
CA LEU A 326 2.63 -5.06 -14.93
C LEU A 326 2.03 -6.41 -14.52
N ALA A 327 1.17 -6.40 -13.50
CA ALA A 327 0.43 -7.56 -13.03
C ALA A 327 -1.01 -7.54 -13.51
N ARG A 328 -1.69 -6.39 -13.37
CA ARG A 328 -3.10 -6.24 -13.75
C ARG A 328 -3.45 -4.79 -14.09
N ILE A 329 -4.31 -4.59 -15.08
CA ILE A 329 -4.98 -3.31 -15.36
C ILE A 329 -6.49 -3.55 -15.44
N ARG A 330 -7.29 -2.78 -14.70
CA ARG A 330 -8.75 -2.84 -14.69
C ARG A 330 -9.37 -1.50 -15.05
N PHE A 331 -10.38 -1.52 -15.89
CA PHE A 331 -11.25 -0.38 -16.16
C PHE A 331 -12.53 -0.59 -15.36
N VAL A 332 -12.82 0.37 -14.47
CA VAL A 332 -13.87 0.27 -13.46
C VAL A 332 -14.91 1.37 -13.63
N ASP A 333 -16.18 1.05 -13.40
CA ASP A 333 -17.26 2.06 -13.36
C ASP A 333 -17.19 2.91 -12.07
N ASP A 334 -18.16 3.82 -11.93
CA ASP A 334 -18.33 4.69 -10.76
C ASP A 334 -18.65 3.91 -9.47
N GLN A 335 -19.12 2.66 -9.59
CA GLN A 335 -19.36 1.74 -8.48
C GLN A 335 -18.15 0.85 -8.17
N GLY A 336 -17.03 1.00 -8.90
CA GLY A 336 -15.81 0.23 -8.73
C GLY A 336 -15.85 -1.17 -9.35
N LYS A 337 -16.88 -1.50 -10.14
CA LYS A 337 -16.98 -2.78 -10.82
C LYS A 337 -16.12 -2.78 -12.08
N ALA A 338 -15.23 -3.75 -12.19
CA ALA A 338 -14.41 -3.93 -13.38
C ALA A 338 -15.26 -4.44 -14.56
N VAL A 339 -15.26 -3.70 -15.66
CA VAL A 339 -15.93 -4.07 -16.92
C VAL A 339 -14.95 -4.63 -17.96
N TRP A 340 -13.67 -4.28 -17.82
CA TRP A 340 -12.62 -4.72 -18.70
C TRP A 340 -11.31 -4.86 -17.93
N GLU A 341 -10.59 -5.95 -18.15
CA GLU A 341 -9.40 -6.31 -17.39
C GLU A 341 -8.33 -6.95 -18.28
N PHE A 342 -7.08 -6.54 -18.04
CA PHE A 342 -5.87 -7.18 -18.53
C PHE A 342 -5.15 -7.83 -17.35
N ASP A 343 -5.04 -9.15 -17.38
CA ASP A 343 -4.31 -9.95 -16.39
C ASP A 343 -3.01 -10.45 -17.05
N PHE A 344 -1.90 -9.83 -16.65
CA PHE A 344 -0.56 -10.11 -17.18
C PHE A 344 0.11 -11.28 -16.44
N CYS A 345 -0.45 -11.72 -15.32
CA CYS A 345 0.06 -12.88 -14.59
C CYS A 345 -0.41 -14.18 -15.24
N ARG A 346 -1.64 -14.22 -15.74
CA ARG A 346 -2.25 -15.43 -16.32
C ARG A 346 -2.02 -15.61 -17.81
N LYS A 347 -2.06 -14.52 -18.57
CA LYS A 347 -2.07 -14.59 -20.04
C LYS A 347 -0.67 -14.36 -20.58
N ALA A 348 -0.24 -15.20 -21.52
CA ALA A 348 0.98 -14.93 -22.26
C ALA A 348 0.82 -13.67 -23.11
N THR A 349 1.90 -12.97 -23.45
CA THR A 349 1.85 -11.79 -24.35
C THR A 349 1.10 -12.11 -25.65
N ALA A 350 1.30 -13.31 -26.20
CA ALA A 350 0.61 -13.80 -27.41
C ALA A 350 -0.90 -14.07 -27.21
N GLU A 351 -1.37 -14.27 -25.98
CA GLU A 351 -2.80 -14.44 -25.64
C GLU A 351 -3.47 -13.10 -25.33
N LEU A 352 -2.67 -12.06 -25.03
CA LEU A 352 -3.11 -10.67 -24.85
C LEU A 352 -3.10 -9.90 -26.16
N GLU A 353 -2.25 -10.31 -27.12
CA GLU A 353 -2.31 -9.94 -28.53
C GLU A 353 -3.53 -10.58 -29.19
N ASP A 354 -4.72 -10.18 -28.75
CA ASP A 354 -5.93 -10.39 -29.52
C ASP A 354 -5.79 -9.58 -30.82
N THR A 355 -6.07 -10.19 -31.97
CA THR A 355 -5.91 -9.56 -33.30
C THR A 355 -6.79 -8.32 -33.51
N GLU A 356 -7.67 -8.00 -32.55
CA GLU A 356 -8.59 -6.86 -32.53
C GLU A 356 -8.25 -5.80 -31.45
N ILE A 357 -7.12 -5.90 -30.75
CA ILE A 357 -6.64 -4.84 -29.84
C ILE A 357 -5.40 -4.20 -30.47
N THR A 358 -5.51 -2.96 -30.93
CA THR A 358 -4.35 -2.11 -31.32
C THR A 358 -3.54 -1.65 -30.09
N ALA A 359 -3.28 -2.56 -29.16
CA ALA A 359 -2.44 -2.33 -28.00
C ALA A 359 -1.05 -2.91 -28.24
N LYS A 360 -0.02 -2.12 -27.90
CA LYS A 360 1.37 -2.60 -27.86
C LYS A 360 1.67 -3.01 -26.42
N PHE A 361 2.21 -4.22 -26.24
CA PHE A 361 2.49 -4.79 -24.93
C PHE A 361 3.97 -5.13 -24.76
N GLY A 362 4.49 -4.87 -23.57
CA GLY A 362 5.72 -5.44 -23.05
C GLY A 362 5.54 -5.85 -21.60
N PRO A 363 6.53 -6.55 -20.99
CA PRO A 363 6.42 -6.95 -19.58
C PRO A 363 6.23 -5.76 -18.63
N THR A 364 6.65 -4.56 -19.03
CA THR A 364 6.68 -3.34 -18.21
C THR A 364 5.84 -2.19 -18.77
N VAL A 365 5.22 -2.33 -19.95
CA VAL A 365 4.54 -1.25 -20.67
C VAL A 365 3.24 -1.77 -21.30
N PHE A 366 2.18 -0.98 -21.20
CA PHE A 366 0.89 -1.19 -21.82
C PHE A 366 0.48 0.09 -22.53
N HIS A 367 0.18 -0.01 -23.84
CA HIS A 367 -0.31 1.09 -24.66
C HIS A 367 -1.69 0.78 -25.20
N LEU A 368 -2.61 1.75 -25.18
CA LEU A 368 -3.94 1.59 -25.75
C LEU A 368 -4.42 2.89 -26.40
N THR A 369 -4.79 2.81 -27.68
CA THR A 369 -5.23 3.98 -28.46
C THR A 369 -6.59 4.51 -27.97
N LEU A 370 -6.83 5.81 -28.17
CA LEU A 370 -8.13 6.41 -27.87
C LEU A 370 -9.27 5.71 -28.62
N GLN A 371 -9.04 5.28 -29.86
CA GLN A 371 -10.01 4.53 -30.66
C GLN A 371 -10.39 3.21 -29.97
N ALA A 372 -9.40 2.39 -29.59
CA ALA A 372 -9.63 1.10 -28.95
C ALA A 372 -10.33 1.24 -27.59
N LEU A 373 -10.09 2.35 -26.88
CA LEU A 373 -10.83 2.70 -25.67
C LEU A 373 -12.29 2.99 -25.98
N GLN A 374 -12.57 3.83 -26.98
CA GLN A 374 -13.94 4.24 -27.35
C GLN A 374 -14.79 3.10 -27.92
N GLU A 375 -14.16 2.11 -28.55
CA GLU A 375 -14.84 0.91 -29.04
C GLU A 375 -15.37 0.03 -27.90
N ARG A 376 -14.78 0.10 -26.70
CA ARG A 376 -15.12 -0.77 -25.56
C ARG A 376 -15.74 -0.04 -24.37
N LEU A 377 -15.46 1.24 -24.20
CA LEU A 377 -15.86 2.04 -23.07
C LEU A 377 -16.73 3.21 -23.53
N ASP A 378 -17.94 3.31 -22.99
CA ASP A 378 -18.84 4.42 -23.26
C ASP A 378 -18.24 5.73 -22.73
N ARG A 379 -18.08 6.71 -23.62
CA ARG A 379 -17.50 8.03 -23.31
C ARG A 379 -18.37 8.86 -22.34
N SER A 380 -19.65 8.53 -22.19
CA SER A 380 -20.54 9.21 -21.25
C SER A 380 -20.31 8.82 -19.79
N ILE A 381 -19.63 7.69 -19.54
CA ILE A 381 -19.37 7.16 -18.20
C ILE A 381 -17.95 7.58 -17.76
N PRO A 382 -17.77 8.11 -16.53
CA PRO A 382 -16.46 8.50 -16.01
C PRO A 382 -15.65 7.28 -15.56
N TRP A 383 -15.17 6.48 -16.51
CA TRP A 383 -14.42 5.25 -16.21
C TRP A 383 -13.16 5.53 -15.40
N GLY A 384 -13.00 4.80 -14.31
CA GLY A 384 -11.75 4.72 -13.57
C GLY A 384 -10.80 3.68 -14.18
N LEU A 385 -9.52 3.81 -13.88
CA LEU A 385 -8.49 2.83 -14.22
C LEU A 385 -7.71 2.48 -12.96
N GLU A 386 -7.52 1.19 -12.71
CA GLU A 386 -6.71 0.66 -11.62
C GLU A 386 -5.60 -0.21 -12.21
N ALA A 387 -4.35 0.13 -11.91
CA ALA A 387 -3.19 -0.59 -12.42
C ALA A 387 -2.33 -1.10 -11.25
N LEU A 388 -1.82 -2.33 -11.40
CA LEU A 388 -1.04 -3.05 -10.39
C LEU A 388 0.25 -3.56 -11.02
N GLY A 389 1.38 -3.27 -10.39
CA GLY A 389 2.71 -3.76 -10.76
C GLY A 389 3.06 -5.07 -10.05
N MET A 390 3.99 -5.84 -10.62
CA MET A 390 4.47 -7.11 -10.06
C MET A 390 5.23 -6.98 -8.74
N ASN A 391 5.61 -5.76 -8.34
CA ASN A 391 6.16 -5.43 -7.02
C ASN A 391 5.08 -5.15 -5.96
N GLY A 392 3.80 -5.20 -6.34
CA GLY A 392 2.65 -4.85 -5.50
C GLY A 392 2.35 -3.35 -5.44
N MET A 393 3.09 -2.49 -6.15
CA MET A 393 2.73 -1.07 -6.23
C MET A 393 1.53 -0.90 -7.15
N ALA A 394 0.62 0.01 -6.80
CA ALA A 394 -0.60 0.27 -7.56
C ALA A 394 -0.80 1.76 -7.78
N ASP A 395 -1.50 2.09 -8.86
CA ASP A 395 -1.93 3.44 -9.18
C ASP A 395 -3.39 3.43 -9.68
N LYS A 396 -4.11 4.53 -9.46
CA LYS A 396 -5.52 4.66 -9.82
C LYS A 396 -5.83 6.03 -10.42
N VAL A 397 -6.49 6.01 -11.57
CA VAL A 397 -7.06 7.19 -12.22
C VAL A 397 -8.57 7.18 -12.02
N GLY A 398 -9.12 8.28 -11.50
CA GLY A 398 -10.56 8.38 -11.22
C GLY A 398 -11.43 8.54 -12.49
N ASN A 399 -10.98 9.36 -13.44
CA ASN A 399 -11.68 9.56 -14.72
C ASN A 399 -10.67 9.55 -15.88
N LEU A 400 -10.69 8.48 -16.65
CA LEU A 400 -9.80 8.24 -17.77
C LEU A 400 -10.00 9.27 -18.90
N TRP A 401 -11.23 9.71 -19.15
CA TRP A 401 -11.50 10.65 -20.24
C TRP A 401 -10.95 12.04 -19.96
N VAL A 402 -10.93 12.46 -18.68
CA VAL A 402 -10.29 13.71 -18.27
C VAL A 402 -8.78 13.63 -18.49
N LEU A 403 -8.14 12.51 -18.10
CA LEU A 403 -6.71 12.29 -18.34
C LEU A 403 -6.37 12.39 -19.84
N LEU A 404 -7.19 11.80 -20.71
CA LEU A 404 -6.97 11.81 -22.17
C LEU A 404 -7.30 13.16 -22.82
N ALA A 405 -8.29 13.89 -22.29
CA ALA A 405 -8.71 15.20 -22.80
C ALA A 405 -7.75 16.33 -22.41
N ASP A 406 -7.15 16.25 -21.22
CA ASP A 406 -6.22 17.27 -20.71
C ASP A 406 -4.96 17.43 -21.59
N ARG A 407 -4.71 16.49 -22.52
CA ARG A 407 -3.53 16.43 -23.42
C ARG A 407 -2.29 16.93 -22.69
N PRO A 408 -1.87 16.24 -21.61
CA PRO A 408 -0.89 16.76 -20.68
C PRO A 408 0.53 16.58 -21.25
N PHE A 409 0.75 17.01 -22.48
CA PHE A 409 2.01 16.93 -23.20
C PHE A 409 2.16 18.12 -24.14
N VAL A 410 3.40 18.47 -24.46
CA VAL A 410 3.74 19.55 -25.40
C VAL A 410 4.69 18.98 -26.44
N LYS A 411 4.27 18.99 -27.70
CA LYS A 411 5.13 18.61 -28.83
C LYS A 411 6.03 19.78 -29.19
N VAL A 412 7.32 19.51 -29.33
CA VAL A 412 8.31 20.51 -29.68
C VAL A 412 8.32 20.67 -31.21
N PRO A 413 7.96 21.84 -31.76
CA PRO A 413 7.79 22.02 -33.20
C PRO A 413 9.01 21.61 -34.02
N GLY A 414 8.82 20.92 -35.15
CA GLY A 414 9.94 20.50 -36.01
C GLY A 414 10.82 19.39 -35.43
N THR A 415 10.40 18.74 -34.34
CA THR A 415 11.08 17.57 -33.76
C THR A 415 10.07 16.46 -33.43
N SER A 416 10.58 15.25 -33.14
CA SER A 416 9.77 14.16 -32.57
C SER A 416 9.66 14.22 -31.05
N LEU A 417 10.23 15.25 -30.40
CA LEU A 417 10.26 15.36 -28.95
C LEU A 417 8.88 15.77 -28.42
N VAL A 418 8.38 14.97 -27.48
CA VAL A 418 7.17 15.22 -26.70
C VAL A 418 7.57 15.39 -25.24
N LEU A 419 7.18 16.51 -24.65
CA LEU A 419 7.37 16.80 -23.24
C LEU A 419 6.11 16.43 -22.49
N SER A 420 6.22 15.74 -21.37
CA SER A 420 5.07 15.35 -20.55
C SER A 420 4.84 16.34 -19.41
N LYS A 421 3.58 16.58 -19.08
CA LYS A 421 3.11 17.42 -17.97
C LYS A 421 2.30 16.56 -17.03
N ARG A 422 2.43 16.80 -15.74
CA ARG A 422 1.59 16.15 -14.71
C ARG A 422 1.49 17.07 -13.50
N SER A 423 0.33 17.13 -12.88
CA SER A 423 0.06 18.05 -11.79
C SER A 423 -0.87 17.47 -10.75
N VAL A 424 -0.78 18.02 -9.56
CA VAL A 424 -1.77 17.89 -8.50
C VAL A 424 -2.63 19.13 -8.53
N LYS A 425 -3.96 18.94 -8.63
CA LYS A 425 -4.96 20.01 -8.67
C LYS A 425 -5.76 20.00 -7.38
N SER A 426 -6.05 21.19 -6.85
CA SER A 426 -7.03 21.36 -5.78
C SER A 426 -8.43 20.96 -6.28
N PRO A 427 -9.25 20.29 -5.46
CA PRO A 427 -10.64 20.02 -5.77
C PRO A 427 -11.46 21.28 -6.12
N ALA A 428 -11.06 22.45 -5.59
CA ALA A 428 -11.75 23.71 -5.83
C ALA A 428 -11.56 24.25 -7.27
N LEU A 429 -10.51 23.82 -7.98
CA LEU A 429 -10.20 24.28 -9.34
C LEU A 429 -11.25 23.82 -10.38
N GLY A 430 -12.05 22.78 -10.07
CA GLY A 430 -13.04 22.17 -10.98
C GLY A 430 -14.51 22.61 -10.79
N ASN A 431 -14.84 23.39 -9.77
CA ASN A 431 -16.24 23.67 -9.37
C ASN A 431 -16.93 24.84 -10.10
N GLY A 432 -16.50 25.21 -11.32
CA GLY A 432 -17.30 26.03 -12.24
C GLY A 432 -17.58 27.48 -11.82
N GLY A 433 -16.75 28.08 -10.96
CA GLY A 433 -16.81 29.54 -10.72
C GLY A 433 -15.94 30.30 -11.73
N ASP A 434 -16.40 31.46 -12.21
CA ASP A 434 -15.68 32.42 -13.08
C ASP A 434 -14.45 33.07 -12.39
N ARG A 435 -13.74 32.37 -11.50
CA ARG A 435 -12.58 32.91 -10.81
C ARG A 435 -11.35 32.87 -11.75
N PRO A 436 -10.68 34.01 -12.00
CA PRO A 436 -9.49 34.03 -12.82
C PRO A 436 -8.29 33.49 -12.03
N TYR A 437 -7.67 32.43 -12.56
CA TYR A 437 -6.41 31.88 -12.05
C TYR A 437 -5.25 32.28 -12.97
N TRP A 438 -4.12 32.66 -12.37
CA TRP A 438 -2.88 32.96 -13.08
C TRP A 438 -2.16 31.67 -13.45
N ARG A 439 -2.05 31.41 -14.76
CA ARG A 439 -1.32 30.24 -15.27
C ARG A 439 0.15 30.55 -15.42
N TRP A 440 1.01 29.70 -14.87
CA TRP A 440 2.44 29.88 -14.92
C TRP A 440 3.15 28.60 -15.34
N ALA A 441 4.29 28.75 -16.02
CA ALA A 441 5.19 27.66 -16.37
C ALA A 441 6.62 28.18 -16.42
N MET A 442 7.58 27.30 -16.15
CA MET A 442 9.00 27.64 -16.22
C MET A 442 9.86 26.39 -16.44
N LEU A 443 11.06 26.59 -16.98
CA LEU A 443 12.07 25.54 -17.14
C LEU A 443 13.26 25.78 -16.21
N LEU A 444 13.77 24.72 -15.61
CA LEU A 444 14.95 24.76 -14.72
C LEU A 444 16.23 25.18 -15.45
N VAL A 445 16.21 25.17 -16.77
CA VAL A 445 17.26 25.71 -17.65
C VAL A 445 16.62 26.68 -18.63
N ARG A 446 17.26 27.81 -18.89
CA ARG A 446 16.77 28.80 -19.85
C ARG A 446 17.89 29.54 -20.55
N LYS A 447 17.56 30.35 -21.56
CA LYS A 447 18.52 31.26 -22.19
C LYS A 447 18.95 32.36 -21.23
N HIS A 448 20.24 32.65 -21.25
CA HIS A 448 20.82 33.73 -20.48
C HIS A 448 20.26 35.08 -20.96
N GLN A 449 19.77 35.91 -20.02
CA GLN A 449 19.13 37.19 -20.37
C GLN A 449 20.12 38.24 -20.90
N GLN A 450 21.38 38.20 -20.46
CA GLN A 450 22.41 39.13 -20.90
C GLN A 450 23.33 38.46 -21.94
N GLY A 451 23.55 39.10 -23.10
CA GLY A 451 24.48 38.59 -24.13
C GLY A 451 23.87 37.83 -25.31
N GLY A 452 22.58 38.02 -25.61
CA GLY A 452 21.99 37.58 -26.89
C GLY A 452 21.51 36.13 -26.96
N GLY A 453 21.24 35.49 -25.81
CA GLY A 453 20.53 34.20 -25.75
C GLY A 453 21.28 32.97 -26.27
N SER A 454 22.59 33.07 -26.52
CA SER A 454 23.42 31.96 -27.03
C SER A 454 23.90 30.99 -25.93
N ARG A 455 23.96 31.47 -24.68
CA ARG A 455 24.36 30.72 -23.48
C ARG A 455 23.13 30.30 -22.68
N LEU A 456 23.15 29.10 -22.10
CA LEU A 456 22.12 28.63 -21.16
C LEU A 456 22.49 28.97 -19.71
N THR A 457 21.49 29.07 -18.86
CA THR A 457 21.62 29.37 -17.43
C THR A 457 20.72 28.42 -16.65
N TYR A 458 21.24 27.89 -15.55
CA TYR A 458 20.61 26.86 -14.74
C TYR A 458 20.01 27.45 -13.47
N ALA A 459 18.92 26.85 -13.00
CA ALA A 459 18.38 27.13 -11.69
C ALA A 459 19.40 26.72 -10.61
N ASN A 460 19.82 27.68 -9.79
CA ASN A 460 20.83 27.48 -8.75
C ASN A 460 20.27 27.58 -7.34
N ARG A 461 19.00 27.97 -7.18
CA ARG A 461 18.28 27.93 -5.91
C ARG A 461 16.77 27.84 -6.18
N ILE A 462 16.10 26.98 -5.41
CA ILE A 462 14.63 26.87 -5.41
C ILE A 462 14.14 27.12 -3.99
N ASP A 463 13.25 28.09 -3.84
CA ASP A 463 12.65 28.52 -2.59
C ASP A 463 11.18 28.11 -2.57
N ILE A 464 10.82 27.10 -1.77
CA ILE A 464 9.44 26.60 -1.67
C ILE A 464 8.75 27.35 -0.54
N ARG A 465 7.63 28.01 -0.86
CA ARG A 465 6.90 28.91 0.04
C ARG A 465 5.64 28.21 0.57
N VAL A 466 5.66 27.92 1.87
CA VAL A 466 4.57 27.20 2.56
C VAL A 466 4.28 27.88 3.91
N GLY A 467 3.02 28.28 4.09
CA GLY A 467 2.47 28.87 5.31
C GLY A 467 1.43 27.95 5.95
N ALA A 468 0.24 28.46 6.24
CA ALA A 468 -0.91 27.61 6.56
C ALA A 468 -1.42 26.84 5.32
N THR A 469 -1.00 27.28 4.13
CA THR A 469 -1.29 26.71 2.81
C THR A 469 -0.04 26.83 1.92
N MET A 470 -0.06 26.29 0.70
CA MET A 470 1.01 26.47 -0.29
C MET A 470 0.90 27.84 -0.97
N ASP A 471 1.78 28.75 -0.56
CA ASP A 471 1.89 30.09 -1.15
C ASP A 471 2.45 30.04 -2.59
N GLY A 472 3.46 29.19 -2.84
CA GLY A 472 4.07 29.04 -4.17
C GLY A 472 5.52 28.58 -4.11
N ALA A 473 6.30 28.91 -5.13
CA ALA A 473 7.76 28.74 -5.10
C ALA A 473 8.47 29.81 -5.94
N VAL A 474 9.76 30.04 -5.71
CA VAL A 474 10.58 30.95 -6.51
C VAL A 474 11.84 30.21 -6.97
N VAL A 475 12.08 30.24 -8.28
CA VAL A 475 13.28 29.65 -8.89
C VAL A 475 14.26 30.76 -9.26
N TYR A 476 15.47 30.68 -8.71
CA TYR A 476 16.57 31.59 -8.98
C TYR A 476 17.56 30.93 -9.94
N TYR A 477 18.14 31.73 -10.83
CA TYR A 477 19.07 31.29 -11.86
C TYR A 477 20.47 31.83 -11.62
N SER A 478 21.48 31.15 -12.15
CA SER A 478 22.89 31.54 -12.01
C SER A 478 23.25 32.90 -12.64
N ASP A 479 22.37 33.49 -13.45
CA ASP A 479 22.52 34.85 -13.96
C ASP A 479 21.93 35.96 -13.07
N GLY A 480 21.46 35.59 -11.88
CA GLY A 480 20.87 36.51 -10.90
C GLY A 480 19.38 36.76 -11.11
N SER A 481 18.79 36.21 -12.17
CA SER A 481 17.36 36.32 -12.41
C SER A 481 16.54 35.41 -11.49
N LYS A 482 15.24 35.67 -11.41
CA LYS A 482 14.26 34.77 -10.79
C LYS A 482 13.02 34.55 -11.67
N CYS A 483 12.27 33.51 -11.36
CA CYS A 483 10.95 33.23 -11.91
C CYS A 483 10.04 32.70 -10.79
N ASN A 484 8.86 33.28 -10.67
CA ASN A 484 7.85 32.85 -9.72
C ASN A 484 7.10 31.61 -10.26
N CYS A 485 6.97 30.58 -9.44
CA CYS A 485 5.99 29.51 -9.59
C CYS A 485 4.67 29.99 -8.96
N GLY A 486 4.05 30.98 -9.59
CA GLY A 486 2.91 31.75 -9.09
C GLY A 486 2.65 32.97 -9.96
N VAL A 487 1.97 33.99 -9.42
CA VAL A 487 1.73 35.25 -10.13
C VAL A 487 3.07 35.94 -10.46
N ALA A 488 3.26 36.33 -11.73
CA ALA A 488 4.58 36.77 -12.22
C ALA A 488 5.09 38.06 -11.54
N HIS A 489 4.19 38.99 -11.27
CA HIS A 489 4.50 40.29 -10.67
C HIS A 489 4.43 40.27 -9.13
N GLN A 490 4.13 39.13 -8.51
CA GLN A 490 4.07 39.02 -7.06
C GLN A 490 5.45 39.29 -6.45
N THR A 491 5.51 40.32 -5.61
CA THR A 491 6.73 40.79 -4.96
C THR A 491 6.98 40.10 -3.63
N HIS A 492 5.91 39.72 -2.92
CA HIS A 492 5.97 39.08 -1.61
C HIS A 492 5.25 37.73 -1.57
N TYR A 493 5.94 36.72 -1.01
CA TYR A 493 5.36 35.42 -0.67
C TYR A 493 5.34 35.27 0.84
N GLY A 494 4.21 34.85 1.40
CA GLY A 494 4.13 34.40 2.79
C GLY A 494 4.93 33.13 3.02
N GLY A 495 4.64 32.47 4.14
CA GLY A 495 5.09 31.11 4.40
C GLY A 495 6.12 30.99 5.52
N HIS A 496 5.62 30.88 6.75
CA HIS A 496 6.45 30.70 7.95
C HIS A 496 7.23 29.36 7.97
N GLN A 497 6.86 28.38 7.13
CA GLN A 497 7.56 27.10 6.98
C GLN A 497 8.37 27.00 5.68
N SER A 498 8.62 28.13 5.00
CA SER A 498 9.33 28.14 3.73
C SER A 498 10.76 27.61 3.86
N GLN A 499 11.19 26.85 2.87
CA GLN A 499 12.55 26.31 2.80
C GLN A 499 13.15 26.53 1.42
N ALA A 500 14.41 26.98 1.41
CA ALA A 500 15.18 27.16 0.20
C ALA A 500 16.34 26.18 0.13
N LYS A 501 16.57 25.64 -1.07
CA LYS A 501 17.72 24.79 -1.37
C LYS A 501 18.54 25.40 -2.48
N SER A 502 19.84 25.55 -2.24
CA SER A 502 20.81 25.87 -3.30
C SER A 502 21.16 24.60 -4.04
N LEU A 503 21.32 24.70 -5.36
CA LEU A 503 21.56 23.60 -6.29
C LEU A 503 22.80 23.90 -7.13
N SER A 504 23.69 22.92 -7.29
CA SER A 504 24.71 22.98 -8.36
C SER A 504 24.06 22.73 -9.73
N GLU A 505 24.75 23.08 -10.82
CA GLU A 505 24.27 22.79 -12.18
C GLU A 505 23.93 21.31 -12.39
N ASP A 506 24.76 20.41 -11.83
CA ASP A 506 24.52 18.96 -11.86
C ASP A 506 23.31 18.49 -11.03
N GLU A 507 22.89 19.26 -10.03
CA GLU A 507 21.78 18.93 -9.14
C GLU A 507 20.44 19.44 -9.68
N THR A 508 20.46 20.51 -10.48
CA THR A 508 19.27 21.13 -11.07
C THR A 508 18.37 20.10 -11.76
N LEU A 509 18.94 19.17 -12.53
CA LEU A 509 18.19 18.13 -13.26
C LEU A 509 18.13 16.78 -12.51
N LYS A 510 18.48 16.77 -11.22
CA LYS A 510 18.42 15.60 -10.34
C LYS A 510 17.24 15.63 -9.37
N ILE A 511 16.31 16.57 -9.53
CA ILE A 511 15.01 16.53 -8.84
C ILE A 511 14.23 15.36 -9.40
N THR A 512 13.84 14.42 -8.54
CA THR A 512 13.17 13.16 -8.93
C THR A 512 11.70 13.12 -8.53
N LYS A 513 11.33 13.84 -7.47
CA LYS A 513 9.97 13.83 -6.91
C LYS A 513 9.56 15.20 -6.39
N VAL A 514 8.29 15.53 -6.57
CA VAL A 514 7.59 16.64 -5.91
C VAL A 514 6.36 16.08 -5.21
N SER A 515 6.34 16.17 -3.89
CA SER A 515 5.22 15.76 -3.04
C SER A 515 4.34 16.98 -2.76
N ILE A 516 3.04 16.86 -2.98
CA ILE A 516 2.05 17.92 -2.79
C ILE A 516 0.97 17.43 -1.82
N ASN A 517 0.67 18.20 -0.78
CA ASN A 517 -0.42 17.89 0.13
C ASN A 517 -1.73 18.52 -0.32
N VAL A 518 -2.82 17.75 -0.20
CA VAL A 518 -4.19 18.21 -0.46
C VAL A 518 -5.04 17.88 0.76
N GLN A 519 -5.26 18.84 1.65
CA GLN A 519 -6.08 18.66 2.84
C GLN A 519 -7.57 18.85 2.52
N ARG A 520 -8.41 18.01 3.11
CA ARG A 520 -9.87 18.20 3.04
C ARG A 520 -10.28 19.47 3.78
N GLY A 521 -10.87 20.42 3.06
CA GLY A 521 -11.40 21.67 3.60
C GLY A 521 -10.57 22.90 3.23
N SER A 522 -9.33 22.74 2.76
CA SER A 522 -8.55 23.81 2.16
C SER A 522 -8.98 24.02 0.71
N ALA A 523 -9.04 25.27 0.27
CA ALA A 523 -9.37 25.60 -1.11
C ALA A 523 -8.14 25.51 -2.03
N SER A 524 -6.94 25.80 -1.52
CA SER A 524 -5.66 25.71 -2.23
C SER A 524 -4.92 24.41 -1.88
N LEU A 525 -3.78 24.17 -2.52
CA LEU A 525 -2.85 23.10 -2.10
C LEU A 525 -2.20 23.51 -0.78
N ASP A 526 -1.89 22.57 0.11
CA ASP A 526 -1.47 22.94 1.48
C ASP A 526 0.04 22.90 1.70
N GLY A 527 0.77 22.09 0.95
CA GLY A 527 2.21 21.95 1.13
C GLY A 527 2.89 21.35 -0.07
N CYS A 528 4.19 21.61 -0.17
CA CYS A 528 5.06 21.13 -1.23
C CYS A 528 6.44 20.76 -0.66
N GLN A 529 6.94 19.60 -1.06
CA GLN A 529 8.29 19.16 -0.77
C GLN A 529 8.92 18.55 -2.02
N MET A 530 10.17 18.92 -2.30
CA MET A 530 10.93 18.35 -3.41
C MET A 530 11.95 17.34 -2.90
N THR A 531 12.32 16.37 -3.75
CA THR A 531 13.32 15.33 -3.45
C THR A 531 14.34 15.24 -4.58
N LEU A 532 15.62 15.22 -4.23
CA LEU A 532 16.73 14.94 -5.14
C LEU A 532 16.98 13.43 -5.28
N SER A 533 17.66 13.04 -6.36
CA SER A 533 18.08 11.65 -6.61
C SER A 533 18.95 11.02 -5.51
N ASN A 534 19.63 11.82 -4.69
CA ASN A 534 20.41 11.37 -3.54
C ASN A 534 19.54 11.12 -2.29
N GLY A 535 18.23 11.39 -2.36
CA GLY A 535 17.27 11.25 -1.26
C GLY A 535 17.10 12.49 -0.40
N GLU A 536 17.86 13.57 -0.64
CA GLU A 536 17.69 14.82 0.09
C GLU A 536 16.36 15.49 -0.25
N THR A 537 15.68 16.03 0.77
CA THR A 537 14.39 16.70 0.63
C THR A 537 14.40 18.10 1.23
N TRP A 538 13.58 19.00 0.67
CA TRP A 538 13.32 20.32 1.24
C TRP A 538 11.91 20.80 0.89
N GLY A 539 11.36 21.67 1.74
CA GLY A 539 9.97 22.12 1.70
C GLY A 539 9.14 21.56 2.85
N ALA A 540 7.85 21.91 2.90
CA ALA A 540 6.93 21.55 3.97
C ALA A 540 5.60 21.03 3.43
N ILE A 541 5.05 19.97 4.06
CA ILE A 541 3.84 19.26 3.60
C ILE A 541 2.59 19.65 4.40
N ASN A 542 2.70 20.40 5.50
CA ASN A 542 1.55 20.80 6.34
C ASN A 542 0.65 19.62 6.77
N SER A 543 1.24 18.45 7.07
CA SER A 543 0.53 17.30 7.61
C SER A 543 1.37 16.51 8.61
N ASN A 544 0.73 16.02 9.67
CA ASN A 544 1.33 15.07 10.61
C ASN A 544 1.30 13.62 10.09
N ASP A 545 0.42 13.31 9.12
CA ASP A 545 0.32 12.01 8.45
C ASP A 545 0.45 12.18 6.92
N GLN A 546 1.42 11.52 6.29
CA GLN A 546 1.64 11.61 4.84
C GLN A 546 0.51 11.03 3.96
N GLN A 547 -0.58 10.56 4.55
CA GLN A 547 -1.66 9.84 3.85
C GLN A 547 -2.39 10.66 2.77
N ASN A 548 -2.37 12.00 2.84
CA ASN A 548 -3.01 12.88 1.86
C ASN A 548 -2.03 13.53 0.86
N SER A 549 -0.76 13.13 0.89
CA SER A 549 0.24 13.62 -0.06
C SER A 549 0.15 12.87 -1.38
N GLN A 550 0.09 13.61 -2.48
CA GLN A 550 0.22 13.09 -3.83
C GLN A 550 1.65 13.32 -4.32
N HIS A 551 2.20 12.38 -5.08
CA HIS A 551 3.59 12.42 -5.54
C HIS A 551 3.67 12.55 -7.05
N LEU A 552 4.37 13.60 -7.51
CA LEU A 552 4.73 13.80 -8.90
C LEU A 552 6.18 13.37 -9.09
N GLU A 553 6.38 12.23 -9.74
CA GLU A 553 7.71 11.68 -10.01
C GLU A 553 8.00 11.71 -11.50
N ALA A 554 9.25 11.97 -11.90
CA ALA A 554 9.65 11.74 -13.29
C ALA A 554 9.64 10.23 -13.61
N GLY A 555 9.32 9.87 -14.85
CA GLY A 555 9.56 8.51 -15.35
C GLY A 555 11.03 8.13 -15.24
N GLU A 556 11.32 6.84 -15.18
CA GLU A 556 12.71 6.38 -15.05
C GLU A 556 13.61 6.79 -16.21
N ASP A 557 13.04 6.92 -17.40
CA ASP A 557 13.66 7.39 -18.63
C ASP A 557 13.44 8.88 -18.86
N GLU A 558 12.98 9.62 -17.86
CA GLU A 558 12.72 11.06 -17.95
C GLU A 558 13.47 11.87 -16.89
N ARG A 559 13.61 13.17 -17.14
CA ARG A 559 14.03 14.15 -16.14
C ARG A 559 12.98 15.21 -15.96
N ILE A 560 12.84 15.71 -14.73
CA ILE A 560 12.14 16.96 -14.46
C ILE A 560 12.98 18.09 -15.05
N ILE A 561 12.40 18.81 -16.00
CA ILE A 561 13.04 19.94 -16.69
C ILE A 561 12.38 21.28 -16.36
N GLY A 562 11.25 21.28 -15.65
CA GLY A 562 10.48 22.48 -15.35
C GLY A 562 9.27 22.23 -14.47
N PHE A 563 8.58 23.30 -14.14
CA PHE A 563 7.36 23.31 -13.35
C PHE A 563 6.25 24.11 -14.04
N TYR A 564 5.00 23.82 -13.72
CA TYR A 564 3.86 24.61 -14.15
C TYR A 564 2.75 24.55 -13.12
N GLY A 565 1.77 25.46 -13.22
CA GLY A 565 0.65 25.46 -12.30
C GLY A 565 -0.31 26.61 -12.49
N GLN A 566 -1.22 26.72 -11.52
CA GLN A 566 -2.23 27.76 -11.45
C GLN A 566 -2.28 28.32 -10.04
N SER A 567 -2.25 29.64 -9.93
CA SER A 567 -2.36 30.36 -8.66
C SER A 567 -3.54 31.32 -8.69
N ASP A 568 -4.15 31.56 -7.55
CA ASP A 568 -5.21 32.57 -7.43
C ASP A 568 -4.63 33.96 -7.67
N THR A 569 -5.30 34.76 -8.50
CA THR A 569 -4.79 36.08 -8.93
C THR A 569 -4.77 37.12 -7.80
N ARG A 570 -5.55 36.93 -6.72
CA ARG A 570 -5.64 37.89 -5.62
C ARG A 570 -4.76 37.50 -4.45
N SER A 571 -4.86 36.25 -4.01
CA SER A 571 -4.12 35.74 -2.85
C SER A 571 -2.73 35.20 -3.21
N GLY A 572 -2.49 34.87 -4.48
CA GLY A 572 -1.24 34.22 -4.93
C GLY A 572 -1.15 32.74 -4.59
N TYR A 573 -2.06 32.19 -3.77
CA TYR A 573 -2.03 30.80 -3.33
C TYR A 573 -2.10 29.81 -4.50
N THR A 574 -1.41 28.69 -4.34
CA THR A 574 -1.28 27.69 -5.40
C THR A 574 -2.45 26.72 -5.38
N TYR A 575 -3.16 26.59 -6.52
CA TYR A 575 -4.27 25.66 -6.70
C TYR A 575 -3.92 24.48 -7.60
N GLU A 576 -2.89 24.60 -8.41
CA GLU A 576 -2.31 23.51 -9.19
C GLU A 576 -0.79 23.64 -9.17
N PHE A 577 -0.09 22.54 -8.90
CA PHE A 577 1.36 22.45 -9.04
C PHE A 577 1.72 21.21 -9.83
N GLY A 578 2.58 21.36 -10.82
CA GLY A 578 2.95 20.31 -11.75
C GLY A 578 4.41 20.33 -12.18
N ILE A 579 4.85 19.19 -12.68
CA ILE A 579 6.19 18.98 -13.23
C ILE A 579 6.11 18.80 -14.74
N ILE A 580 7.14 19.29 -15.43
CA ILE A 580 7.37 19.10 -16.87
C ILE A 580 8.55 18.15 -17.01
N THR A 581 8.39 17.08 -17.80
CA THR A 581 9.42 16.06 -17.99
C THR A 581 9.80 15.87 -19.45
N ALA A 582 11.05 15.47 -19.66
CA ALA A 582 11.61 15.14 -20.97
C ALA A 582 12.41 13.84 -20.90
N PRO A 583 12.53 13.09 -22.02
CA PRO A 583 13.36 11.90 -22.07
C PRO A 583 14.84 12.16 -21.70
N LYS A 584 15.42 11.25 -20.92
CA LYS A 584 16.85 11.18 -20.58
C LYS A 584 17.72 11.02 -21.83
N THR A 585 17.25 10.29 -22.83
CA THR A 585 17.94 10.15 -24.12
C THR A 585 18.22 11.49 -24.80
N VAL A 586 17.41 12.51 -24.53
CA VAL A 586 17.60 13.88 -25.02
C VAL A 586 18.34 14.74 -23.99
N THR A 587 17.89 14.73 -22.73
CA THR A 587 18.47 15.59 -21.69
C THR A 587 19.90 15.22 -21.28
N ASP A 588 20.31 13.96 -21.46
CA ASP A 588 21.66 13.46 -21.20
C ASP A 588 22.56 13.41 -22.45
N SER A 589 22.02 13.80 -23.61
CA SER A 589 22.80 13.90 -24.85
C SER A 589 23.71 15.13 -24.82
N GLU A 590 24.80 15.11 -25.60
CA GLU A 590 25.69 16.28 -25.74
C GLU A 590 24.97 17.52 -26.28
N GLU A 591 23.93 17.33 -27.11
CA GLU A 591 23.14 18.42 -27.70
C GLU A 591 22.08 18.98 -26.74
N GLY A 592 21.64 18.17 -25.76
CA GLY A 592 20.62 18.54 -24.79
C GLY A 592 19.23 18.77 -25.41
N LEU A 593 18.42 19.59 -24.75
CA LEU A 593 17.09 19.95 -25.24
C LEU A 593 17.19 20.89 -26.47
N PRO A 594 16.34 20.71 -27.50
CA PRO A 594 16.26 21.63 -28.64
C PRO A 594 16.10 23.08 -28.20
N ARG A 595 16.97 23.98 -28.71
CA ARG A 595 17.06 25.37 -28.24
C ARG A 595 15.75 26.18 -28.31
N GLN A 596 14.88 25.86 -29.27
CA GLN A 596 13.59 26.51 -29.45
C GLN A 596 12.64 26.33 -28.26
N ILE A 597 12.81 25.28 -27.46
CA ILE A 597 12.01 25.03 -26.25
C ILE A 597 12.11 26.21 -25.28
N TYR A 598 13.29 26.83 -25.20
CA TYR A 598 13.53 27.97 -24.31
C TYR A 598 12.89 29.28 -24.78
N ASP A 599 12.28 29.29 -25.98
CA ASP A 599 11.54 30.43 -26.53
C ASP A 599 10.02 30.18 -26.59
N MET A 600 9.56 28.98 -26.20
CA MET A 600 8.14 28.61 -26.27
C MET A 600 7.34 29.30 -25.16
N PRO A 601 6.30 30.10 -25.47
CA PRO A 601 5.45 30.77 -24.48
C PRO A 601 4.80 29.79 -23.48
N GLU A 602 4.54 28.56 -23.89
CA GLU A 602 3.96 27.48 -23.07
C GLU A 602 4.81 27.14 -21.84
N PHE A 603 6.09 27.53 -21.83
CA PHE A 603 7.05 27.29 -20.75
C PHE A 603 7.54 28.58 -20.07
N MET A 604 6.81 29.68 -20.23
CA MET A 604 7.13 30.96 -19.62
C MET A 604 6.02 31.45 -18.70
N ASN A 605 6.41 32.12 -17.61
CA ASN A 605 5.48 32.84 -16.76
C ASN A 605 5.38 34.28 -17.29
N ILE A 606 4.35 34.54 -18.10
CA ILE A 606 4.15 35.80 -18.81
C ILE A 606 3.01 36.62 -18.20
N ASP A 607 1.80 36.55 -18.76
CA ASP A 607 0.62 37.33 -18.39
C ASP A 607 -0.49 36.50 -17.73
N GLY A 608 -0.18 35.27 -17.32
CA GLY A 608 -1.15 34.35 -16.75
C GLY A 608 -2.19 33.81 -17.74
N GLY A 609 -2.14 34.21 -19.03
CA GLY A 609 -3.19 33.96 -20.01
C GLY A 609 -4.44 34.82 -19.81
N LEU A 610 -4.34 35.90 -19.02
CA LEU A 610 -5.47 36.77 -18.63
C LEU A 610 -5.48 38.11 -19.39
N GLY A 611 -4.48 38.40 -20.22
CA GLY A 611 -4.39 39.66 -20.95
C GLY A 611 -3.97 40.87 -20.09
N PRO A 612 -3.88 42.08 -20.70
CA PRO A 612 -3.27 43.25 -20.06
C PRO A 612 -4.09 43.84 -18.90
N GLU A 613 -5.41 43.67 -18.92
CA GLU A 613 -6.33 44.21 -17.90
C GLU A 613 -6.09 43.65 -16.49
N HIS A 614 -5.52 42.45 -16.40
CA HIS A 614 -5.19 41.80 -15.13
C HIS A 614 -3.75 42.08 -14.66
N GLN A 615 -3.01 42.95 -15.35
CA GLN A 615 -1.64 43.35 -14.98
C GLN A 615 -1.59 44.62 -14.11
N HIS A 616 -2.73 45.31 -13.90
CA HIS A 616 -2.79 46.68 -13.35
C HIS A 616 -3.52 46.85 -12.01
N HIS A 617 -3.64 45.82 -11.18
CA HIS A 617 -4.31 45.94 -9.88
C HIS A 617 -3.35 45.95 -8.68
N GLU A 618 -2.37 46.84 -8.67
CA GLU A 618 -1.70 47.30 -7.44
C GLU A 618 -1.39 48.80 -7.58
N SER A 619 -2.25 49.67 -7.04
CA SER A 619 -1.88 51.04 -6.66
C SER A 619 -2.89 51.79 -5.76
N ASP A 620 -3.72 51.12 -4.94
CA ASP A 620 -4.67 51.87 -4.08
C ASP A 620 -4.97 51.28 -2.68
N HIS A 621 -4.17 50.35 -2.16
CA HIS A 621 -4.33 49.90 -0.76
C HIS A 621 -3.00 49.66 -0.02
N ASP A 622 -2.06 50.59 -0.19
CA ASP A 622 -0.94 50.78 0.76
C ASP A 622 -1.31 51.90 1.74
N GLU A 623 -2.29 51.67 2.61
CA GLU A 623 -2.43 52.39 3.89
C GLU A 623 -2.87 51.36 4.94
N ASP A 624 -2.17 51.38 6.08
CA ASP A 624 -2.40 50.60 7.32
C ASP A 624 -1.79 49.19 7.45
N TRP A 625 -0.45 49.06 7.44
CA TRP A 625 0.27 48.06 8.28
C TRP A 625 1.64 48.51 8.81
N ASP A 626 1.96 49.80 8.78
CA ASP A 626 3.13 50.34 9.50
C ASP A 626 2.68 50.93 10.85
N GLN A 627 2.62 50.08 11.87
CA GLN A 627 2.82 50.49 13.26
C GLN A 627 3.19 49.28 14.12
N ASP A 628 4.41 49.37 14.67
CA ASP A 628 4.92 48.73 15.89
C ASP A 628 5.24 47.22 15.74
N GLU A 629 6.45 46.71 16.01
CA GLU A 629 7.36 46.99 17.12
C GLU A 629 8.81 46.63 16.71
N ASP A 630 9.71 47.60 16.75
CA ASP A 630 11.16 47.42 16.94
C ASP A 630 11.61 48.62 17.79
N GLU A 631 11.30 48.59 19.09
CA GLU A 631 11.93 49.46 20.10
C GLU A 631 12.42 48.59 21.26
N ASP A 632 13.69 48.23 21.20
CA ASP A 632 14.51 47.88 22.35
C ASP A 632 14.65 49.13 23.23
N GLU A 633 14.01 49.16 24.40
CA GLU A 633 14.37 50.10 25.47
C GLU A 633 14.76 49.33 26.74
N ASP A 634 16.02 49.54 27.13
CA ASP A 634 16.61 49.28 28.42
C ASP A 634 15.86 50.06 29.52
N GLU A 635 15.30 49.37 30.52
CA GLU A 635 14.91 49.98 31.80
C GLU A 635 15.79 49.44 32.94
N ASP A 636 16.81 50.24 33.27
CA ASP A 636 17.46 50.28 34.58
C ASP A 636 16.48 50.97 35.56
N GLU A 637 15.95 50.22 36.53
CA GLU A 637 15.27 50.77 37.71
C GLU A 637 16.30 51.00 38.82
N ASP A 638 16.67 52.26 39.03
CA ASP A 638 17.29 52.76 40.27
C ASP A 638 16.43 53.90 40.85
N GLU A 639 16.40 53.92 42.19
CA GLU A 639 15.92 54.95 43.12
C GLU A 639 14.46 54.85 43.61
N ASP A 640 14.30 54.43 44.88
CA ASP A 640 14.16 55.45 45.93
C ASP A 640 14.49 54.96 47.35
N GLU A 641 15.08 55.87 48.13
CA GLU A 641 15.54 55.71 49.50
C GLU A 641 14.41 55.80 50.54
N GLY A 642 14.59 55.12 51.69
CA GLY A 642 14.34 55.75 53.00
C GLY A 642 13.11 55.34 53.85
N MET A 643 13.45 54.86 55.07
CA MET A 643 12.73 55.01 56.38
C MET A 643 11.31 54.40 56.46
N GLU A 644 10.98 53.41 57.29
CA GLU A 644 11.21 53.19 58.73
C GLU A 644 11.02 51.69 59.06
#